data_AF-A0AA39Y6V1-F1
#
_entry.id   AF-A0AA39Y6V1-F1
#
_cell.length_a   1.000
_cell.length_b   1.000
_cell.length_c   1.000
_cell.angle_alpha   90.00
_cell.angle_beta   90.00
_cell.angle_gamma   90.00
#
_symmetry.space_group_name_H-M   'P 1'
#
loop_
_entity.id
_entity.type
_entity.pdbx_description
1 polymer ?
#
loop_
_entity_poly.entity_id
_entity_poly.type
_entity_poly.pdbx_seq_one_letter_code
_entity_poly.pdbx_strand_id
1 'polypeptide(L)'
;MVIKSAGQFCELLQKRLGPAKICLHAKGNQIYQLPDLAEVDDDIANDESISLSDVLQRHELVTKKRLLLAYVLAQSFWQYYNSEWMSVRWTPGIVHFFYERRVDDDDDDTGILDESPYISLPSAGSAPSLLSAEHLPTESVVHRYPRLLAFGMMLLEIGRRRQRCAGRQNGRNEQEQETIEERISTDLNDIRSALRRKSWPRLDVQDEVRQTLRAVLSNCSNPRLFEDEQASAGSTGSEEFTIEERRAIIYRRIVYPLKTLMEKLGWVDLLGNIKRQDDTDDSFPDDHDIEVTQDAASFLNTGPTSATAQTRQAFPERLESFQQKAEQWLLRIQTSDVTKILFAGFQANRSIKRIRIAVLDTGYDPLTTFFSDRSRKRRIQRWKDMADEDSPSGQDEDGHGTHVLSLLMKVIPAADFYVVRIARKRDDLVNSTSNVAKVPPTAMPPLGLTNTSRLKAIKWAAEEQQADIISMSFGFDHEIAVGGKMVISNAISDALRVRDQQILFFAAAANEGGNQPEMFPANHPHVISIRGTDDKGWLQRFNPAKGYTGLNCFMTLGQDVPGAGLSRDGGSEVHKSGTSVSTPIAAGIAAIVLSYARLYSDDLKEFLGENDRSRRHTLSTVSGMRNMFRRMSTEMMDGWYYLAADQFLKLPTHQARLGWIAL
;
A
#
# COMPACT_ATOMS: atom_id res chain seq x y z
N MET A 1 1.17 -16.01 25.57
CA MET A 1 0.74 -15.68 26.95
C MET A 1 0.42 -14.19 27.05
N VAL A 2 -0.73 -13.79 27.59
CA VAL A 2 -1.02 -12.36 27.82
C VAL A 2 -0.21 -11.85 29.00
N ILE A 3 0.48 -10.74 28.83
CA ILE A 3 1.16 -10.02 29.91
C ILE A 3 0.12 -9.11 30.58
N LYS A 4 -0.22 -9.42 31.83
CA LYS A 4 -1.36 -8.82 32.54
C LYS A 4 -0.97 -7.64 33.43
N SER A 5 0.32 -7.44 33.70
CA SER A 5 0.81 -6.35 34.54
C SER A 5 2.21 -5.88 34.15
N ALA A 6 2.58 -4.67 34.56
CA ALA A 6 3.94 -4.15 34.42
C ALA A 6 4.97 -5.03 35.14
N GLY A 7 4.63 -5.60 36.30
CA GLY A 7 5.49 -6.54 37.01
C GLY A 7 5.82 -7.79 36.19
N GLN A 8 4.82 -8.39 35.55
CA GLN A 8 5.03 -9.53 34.65
C GLN A 8 5.87 -9.17 33.43
N PHE A 9 5.73 -7.94 32.92
CA PHE A 9 6.58 -7.44 31.84
C PHE A 9 8.04 -7.28 32.28
N CYS A 10 8.28 -6.70 33.45
CA CYS A 10 9.63 -6.55 34.00
C CYS A 10 10.28 -7.90 34.30
N GLU A 11 9.56 -8.85 34.88
CA GLU A 11 10.04 -10.23 35.09
C GLU A 11 10.44 -10.89 33.77
N LEU A 12 9.69 -10.62 32.69
CA LEU A 12 10.01 -11.13 31.36
C LEU A 12 11.32 -10.54 30.81
N LEU A 13 11.52 -9.23 30.96
CA LEU A 13 12.76 -8.55 30.53
C LEU A 13 13.99 -8.96 31.35
N GLN A 14 13.81 -9.40 32.59
CA GLN A 14 14.91 -9.85 33.46
C GLN A 14 15.36 -11.30 33.20
N LYS A 15 14.67 -12.05 32.33
CA LYS A 15 15.04 -13.44 32.01
C LYS A 15 16.37 -13.49 31.25
N ARG A 16 17.30 -14.28 31.75
CA ARG A 16 18.58 -14.56 31.09
C ARG A 16 18.39 -15.69 30.07
N LEU A 17 18.15 -15.34 28.82
CA LEU A 17 17.81 -16.29 27.74
C LEU A 17 18.96 -16.52 26.73
N GLY A 18 20.13 -15.91 26.94
CA GLY A 18 21.21 -15.93 25.95
C GLY A 18 20.90 -15.03 24.75
N PRO A 19 21.55 -15.25 23.58
CA PRO A 19 21.33 -14.47 22.36
C PRO A 19 20.01 -14.89 21.69
N ALA A 20 18.89 -14.52 22.31
CA ALA A 20 17.55 -14.88 21.87
C ALA A 20 16.59 -13.69 21.94
N LYS A 21 15.73 -13.54 20.94
CA LYS A 21 14.69 -12.51 20.91
C LYS A 21 13.42 -13.02 21.59
N ILE A 22 12.92 -12.26 22.57
CA ILE A 22 11.58 -12.46 23.12
C ILE A 22 10.58 -11.81 22.16
N CYS A 23 9.79 -12.62 21.48
CA CYS A 23 8.78 -12.12 20.56
C CYS A 23 7.53 -11.67 21.31
N LEU A 24 7.24 -10.37 21.22
CA LEU A 24 6.06 -9.75 21.80
C LEU A 24 5.13 -9.25 20.70
N HIS A 25 3.83 -9.44 20.89
CA HIS A 25 2.79 -8.99 20.00
C HIS A 25 1.85 -8.04 20.74
N ALA A 26 1.76 -6.79 20.30
CA ALA A 26 0.78 -5.83 20.80
C ALA A 26 -0.52 -5.97 20.00
N LYS A 27 -1.66 -6.16 20.69
CA LYS A 27 -3.00 -6.21 20.09
C LYS A 27 -3.97 -5.42 20.96
N GLY A 28 -4.50 -4.32 20.43
CA GLY A 28 -5.29 -3.37 21.23
C GLY A 28 -4.45 -2.83 22.40
N ASN A 29 -5.01 -2.90 23.62
CA ASN A 29 -4.32 -2.44 24.85
C ASN A 29 -3.59 -3.59 25.59
N GLN A 30 -3.24 -4.68 24.89
CA GLN A 30 -2.63 -5.86 25.51
C GLN A 30 -1.35 -6.28 24.78
N ILE A 31 -0.39 -6.77 25.57
CA ILE A 31 0.88 -7.32 25.07
C ILE A 31 0.86 -8.84 25.29
N TYR A 32 1.19 -9.60 24.25
CA TYR A 32 1.21 -11.05 24.23
C TYR A 32 2.64 -11.52 24.01
N GLN A 33 3.17 -12.34 24.90
CA GLN A 33 4.40 -13.10 24.65
C GLN A 33 4.09 -14.28 23.74
N LEU A 34 4.80 -14.40 22.62
CA LEU A 34 4.75 -15.58 21.76
C LEU A 34 5.55 -16.74 22.38
N PRO A 35 5.14 -18.00 22.16
CA PRO A 35 5.75 -19.16 22.81
C PRO A 35 7.19 -19.42 22.38
N ASP A 36 7.54 -19.09 21.14
CA ASP A 36 8.85 -19.38 20.56
C ASP A 36 9.80 -18.18 20.71
N LEU A 37 11.03 -18.46 21.11
CA LEU A 37 12.14 -17.51 21.01
C LEU A 37 12.58 -17.45 19.55
N ALA A 38 12.89 -16.25 19.07
CA ALA A 38 13.47 -16.07 17.74
C ALA A 38 14.99 -15.93 17.83
N GLU A 39 15.67 -16.36 16.77
CA GLU A 39 17.09 -16.11 16.58
C GLU A 39 17.35 -14.60 16.44
N VAL A 40 18.55 -14.17 16.83
CA VAL A 40 18.94 -12.77 16.78
C VAL A 40 19.46 -12.45 15.37
N ASP A 41 18.68 -11.72 14.56
CA ASP A 41 19.07 -11.35 13.19
C ASP A 41 20.31 -10.42 13.10
N ASP A 42 20.59 -9.63 14.14
CA ASP A 42 21.66 -8.62 14.19
C ASP A 42 22.53 -8.91 15.43
N ASP A 43 23.84 -9.17 15.30
CA ASP A 43 24.71 -9.54 16.43
C ASP A 43 25.02 -8.33 17.32
N ILE A 44 24.00 -7.87 18.06
CA ILE A 44 24.08 -6.73 18.95
C ILE A 44 25.11 -7.02 20.05
N ALA A 45 26.08 -6.12 20.20
CA ALA A 45 27.06 -6.19 21.27
C ALA A 45 26.38 -5.94 22.62
N ASN A 46 26.87 -6.60 23.67
CA ASN A 46 26.33 -6.45 25.03
C ASN A 46 26.91 -5.21 25.71
N ASP A 47 26.82 -4.07 25.02
CA ASP A 47 27.32 -2.76 25.45
C ASP A 47 26.16 -1.78 25.64
N GLU A 48 26.39 -0.73 26.42
CA GLU A 48 25.40 0.34 26.57
C GLU A 48 25.18 1.07 25.26
N SER A 49 23.91 1.32 24.89
CA SER A 49 23.58 2.09 23.70
C SER A 49 24.18 3.50 23.74
N ILE A 50 24.61 4.03 22.60
CA ILE A 50 25.15 5.38 22.47
C ILE A 50 24.07 6.37 21.99
N SER A 51 24.02 7.56 22.59
CA SER A 51 23.06 8.60 22.20
C SER A 51 23.48 9.30 20.91
N LEU A 52 22.53 9.82 20.12
CA LEU A 52 22.81 10.61 18.91
C LEU A 52 23.64 11.85 19.25
N SER A 53 23.46 12.45 20.43
CA SER A 53 24.33 13.52 20.92
C SER A 53 25.79 13.09 20.96
N ASP A 54 26.07 11.94 21.56
CA ASP A 54 27.43 11.39 21.65
C ASP A 54 27.94 10.94 20.30
N VAL A 55 27.10 10.34 19.44
CA VAL A 55 27.47 9.97 18.07
C VAL A 55 27.89 11.20 17.28
N LEU A 56 27.11 12.29 17.31
CA LEU A 56 27.44 13.52 16.57
C LEU A 56 28.66 14.27 17.14
N GLN A 57 29.02 14.04 18.41
CA GLN A 57 30.19 14.63 19.06
C GLN A 57 31.47 13.82 18.86
N ARG A 58 31.39 12.51 19.06
CA ARG A 58 32.54 11.60 19.19
C ARG A 58 32.83 10.85 17.90
N HIS A 59 31.84 10.66 17.03
CA HIS A 59 31.96 9.89 15.79
C HIS A 59 31.73 10.76 14.54
N GLU A 60 32.45 10.46 13.47
CA GLU A 60 32.23 11.11 12.17
C GLU A 60 31.23 10.30 11.34
N LEU A 61 29.94 10.63 11.48
CA LEU A 61 28.92 10.07 10.58
C LEU A 61 29.09 10.63 9.17
N VAL A 62 29.17 9.73 8.18
CA VAL A 62 29.20 10.05 6.75
C VAL A 62 27.93 10.81 6.36
N THR A 63 28.04 11.70 5.36
CA THR A 63 26.94 12.56 4.91
C THR A 63 25.67 11.79 4.55
N LYS A 64 25.79 10.67 3.82
CA LYS A 64 24.66 9.78 3.47
C LYS A 64 23.87 9.35 4.70
N LYS A 65 24.57 8.89 5.74
CA LYS A 65 23.96 8.41 7.00
C LYS A 65 23.26 9.53 7.75
N ARG A 66 23.84 10.73 7.78
CA ARG A 66 23.19 11.92 8.37
C ARG A 66 21.88 12.28 7.65
N LEU A 67 21.86 12.20 6.33
CA LEU A 67 20.69 12.50 5.51
C LEU A 67 19.58 11.44 5.69
N LEU A 68 19.94 10.16 5.69
CA LEU A 68 19.00 9.07 5.98
C LEU A 68 18.43 9.20 7.38
N LEU A 69 19.25 9.52 8.37
CA LEU A 69 18.80 9.76 9.74
C LEU A 69 17.82 10.94 9.83
N ALA A 70 18.09 12.04 9.13
CA ALA A 70 17.16 13.17 9.06
C ALA A 70 15.80 12.76 8.48
N TYR A 71 15.79 11.93 7.43
CA TYR A 71 14.58 11.40 6.83
C TYR A 71 13.81 10.43 7.76
N VAL A 72 14.50 9.45 8.37
CA VAL A 72 13.88 8.48 9.29
C VAL A 72 13.27 9.18 10.50
N LEU A 73 13.98 10.17 11.07
CA LEU A 73 13.46 10.96 12.19
C LEU A 73 12.28 11.83 11.76
N ALA A 74 12.28 12.40 10.55
CA ALA A 74 11.13 13.16 10.03
C ALA A 74 9.89 12.28 9.86
N GLN A 75 10.07 11.09 9.28
CA GLN A 75 9.00 10.12 9.08
C GLN A 75 8.43 9.64 10.43
N SER A 76 9.31 9.34 11.39
CA SER A 76 8.93 8.95 12.74
C SER A 76 8.20 10.06 13.48
N PHE A 77 8.69 11.31 13.40
CA PHE A 77 8.05 12.48 14.00
C PHE A 77 6.62 12.67 13.48
N TRP A 78 6.40 12.52 12.18
CA TRP A 78 5.08 12.59 11.56
C TRP A 78 4.17 11.41 11.94
N GLN A 79 4.72 10.19 11.95
CA GLN A 79 3.97 8.97 12.24
C GLN A 79 3.46 8.93 13.68
N TYR A 80 4.32 9.34 14.62
CA TYR A 80 4.01 9.35 16.05
C TYR A 80 3.46 10.69 16.54
N TYR A 81 3.18 11.63 15.64
CA TYR A 81 2.62 12.95 15.97
C TYR A 81 1.36 12.80 16.84
N ASN A 82 1.40 13.42 18.02
CA ASN A 82 0.35 13.36 19.03
C ASN A 82 0.14 12.01 19.75
N SER A 83 1.11 11.11 19.70
CA SER A 83 1.11 9.89 20.52
C SER A 83 1.83 10.07 21.86
N GLU A 84 1.64 9.11 22.77
CA GLU A 84 2.36 9.02 24.05
C GLU A 84 3.89 8.95 23.88
N TRP A 85 4.37 8.49 22.72
CA TRP A 85 5.80 8.48 22.37
C TRP A 85 6.40 9.89 22.23
N MET A 86 5.56 10.92 22.17
CA MET A 86 5.95 12.34 22.14
C MET A 86 5.59 13.09 23.42
N SER A 87 5.23 12.37 24.49
CA SER A 87 5.13 12.94 25.85
C SER A 87 6.49 13.45 26.35
N VAL A 88 7.56 12.95 25.75
CA VAL A 88 8.96 13.35 25.98
C VAL A 88 9.41 14.28 24.86
N ARG A 89 10.21 15.28 25.22
CA ARG A 89 10.81 16.19 24.25
C ARG A 89 11.86 15.43 23.44
N TRP A 90 11.67 15.35 22.13
CA TRP A 90 12.65 14.74 21.23
C TRP A 90 13.88 15.63 21.12
N THR A 91 15.03 15.06 21.49
CA THR A 91 16.35 15.68 21.43
C THR A 91 17.35 14.63 20.96
N PRO A 92 18.55 15.02 20.50
CA PRO A 92 19.58 14.05 20.14
C PRO A 92 20.00 13.14 21.32
N GLY A 93 19.72 13.53 22.57
CA GLY A 93 20.01 12.70 23.74
C GLY A 93 19.07 11.51 23.92
N ILE A 94 17.88 11.51 23.32
CA ILE A 94 16.91 10.40 23.46
C ILE A 94 16.90 9.44 22.26
N VAL A 95 17.61 9.79 21.19
CA VAL A 95 17.79 8.90 20.03
C VAL A 95 19.05 8.09 20.30
N HIS A 96 18.95 6.76 20.30
CA HIS A 96 20.04 5.85 20.66
C HIS A 96 20.32 4.86 19.54
N PHE A 97 21.56 4.39 19.49
CA PHE A 97 22.03 3.34 18.60
C PHE A 97 22.68 2.24 19.43
N PHE A 98 22.48 0.98 19.03
CA PHE A 98 23.19 -0.15 19.62
C PHE A 98 24.51 -0.38 18.90
N TYR A 99 25.42 -1.09 19.56
CA TYR A 99 26.65 -1.58 18.92
C TYR A 99 26.39 -2.96 18.29
N GLU A 100 27.08 -3.26 17.22
CA GLU A 100 27.09 -4.55 16.51
C GLU A 100 28.50 -5.15 16.60
N ARG A 101 28.60 -6.45 16.89
CA ARG A 101 29.86 -7.19 16.90
C ARG A 101 30.31 -7.47 15.46
N ARG A 102 31.52 -7.06 15.10
CA ARG A 102 32.13 -7.39 13.81
C ARG A 102 32.95 -8.66 13.98
N VAL A 103 32.72 -9.64 13.12
CA VAL A 103 33.50 -10.89 13.09
C VAL A 103 34.61 -10.71 12.07
N ASP A 104 35.66 -9.98 12.43
CA ASP A 104 36.91 -9.93 11.67
C ASP A 104 38.01 -10.66 12.46
N ASP A 105 38.87 -11.39 11.73
CA ASP A 105 39.63 -12.56 12.20
C ASP A 105 40.66 -12.37 13.34
N ASP A 106 40.84 -11.20 13.97
CA ASP A 106 41.84 -11.07 15.06
C ASP A 106 41.60 -9.98 16.14
N ASP A 107 40.48 -9.23 16.15
CA ASP A 107 40.15 -8.30 17.24
C ASP A 107 38.61 -8.16 17.42
N ASP A 108 38.12 -8.20 18.68
CA ASP A 108 36.72 -7.91 19.06
C ASP A 108 36.41 -6.41 18.81
N ASP A 109 36.23 -5.99 17.56
CA ASP A 109 35.87 -4.61 17.20
C ASP A 109 34.34 -4.45 17.14
N THR A 110 33.82 -3.39 17.77
CA THR A 110 32.37 -3.10 17.82
C THR A 110 32.03 -1.89 16.94
N GLY A 111 31.12 -2.09 15.99
CA GLY A 111 30.58 -1.03 15.12
C GLY A 111 29.30 -0.44 15.70
N ILE A 112 28.93 0.79 15.33
CA ILE A 112 27.60 1.33 15.66
C ILE A 112 26.61 0.78 14.63
N LEU A 113 25.51 0.18 15.09
CA LEU A 113 24.36 -0.21 14.25
C LEU A 113 23.58 1.04 13.87
N ASP A 114 24.14 1.82 12.94
CA ASP A 114 23.64 3.13 12.57
C ASP A 114 22.45 3.09 11.59
N GLU A 115 22.06 1.90 11.13
CA GLU A 115 20.90 1.68 10.27
C GLU A 115 19.55 1.74 11.01
N SER A 116 19.55 1.64 12.35
CA SER A 116 18.32 1.53 13.16
C SER A 116 18.38 2.43 14.40
N PRO A 117 17.88 3.69 14.33
CA PRO A 117 17.76 4.54 15.51
C PRO A 117 16.61 4.08 16.41
N TYR A 118 16.85 4.08 17.73
CA TYR A 118 15.86 3.77 18.76
C TYR A 118 15.57 5.01 19.61
N ILE A 119 14.41 5.05 20.28
CA ILE A 119 14.05 6.11 21.22
C ILE A 119 14.12 5.57 22.63
N SER A 120 14.86 6.24 23.51
CA SER A 120 14.84 5.95 24.94
C SER A 120 13.60 6.56 25.60
N LEU A 121 12.91 5.76 26.41
CA LEU A 121 11.77 6.20 27.19
C LEU A 121 12.19 6.48 28.64
N PRO A 122 11.75 7.59 29.25
CA PRO A 122 12.01 7.87 30.66
C PRO A 122 11.27 6.88 31.55
N SER A 123 11.82 6.67 32.74
CA SER A 123 11.17 5.86 33.78
C SER A 123 9.81 6.46 34.16
N ALA A 124 8.81 5.61 34.39
CA ALA A 124 7.45 6.04 34.69
C ALA A 124 7.43 6.95 35.93
N GLY A 125 7.02 8.22 35.76
CA GLY A 125 6.88 9.19 36.86
C GLY A 125 7.35 10.62 36.58
N SER A 126 8.07 10.87 35.47
CA SER A 126 8.45 12.24 35.09
C SER A 126 7.24 13.03 34.58
N ALA A 127 6.91 14.14 35.22
CA ALA A 127 5.81 15.00 34.78
C ALA A 127 6.06 15.52 33.35
N PRO A 128 5.05 15.54 32.47
CA PRO A 128 5.20 16.03 31.11
C PRO A 128 5.58 17.51 31.12
N SER A 129 6.73 17.84 30.51
CA SER A 129 7.17 19.22 30.34
C SER A 129 6.30 19.93 29.31
N LEU A 130 6.00 21.22 29.51
CA LEU A 130 5.38 22.05 28.47
C LEU A 130 6.23 22.16 27.20
N LEU A 131 7.54 21.90 27.29
CA LEU A 131 8.42 21.78 26.11
C LEU A 131 8.16 20.50 25.29
N SER A 132 7.42 19.54 25.83
CA SER A 132 6.90 18.36 25.13
C SER A 132 5.46 18.56 24.64
N ALA A 133 4.84 19.71 24.90
CA ALA A 133 3.48 19.98 24.45
C ALA A 133 3.41 20.07 22.92
N GLU A 134 2.30 19.58 22.37
CA GLU A 134 2.02 19.69 20.93
C GLU A 134 1.77 21.14 20.52
N HIS A 135 0.98 21.85 21.31
CA HIS A 135 0.63 23.25 21.11
C HIS A 135 0.54 23.98 22.46
N LEU A 136 1.05 25.21 22.52
CA LEU A 136 0.98 26.06 23.69
C LEU A 136 -0.23 27.01 23.62
N PRO A 137 -1.03 27.11 24.70
CA PRO A 137 -2.20 27.98 24.74
C PRO A 137 -1.85 29.47 24.89
N THR A 138 -0.65 29.79 25.38
CA THR A 138 -0.23 31.17 25.69
C THR A 138 0.37 31.87 24.46
N GLU A 139 0.04 33.14 24.24
CA GLU A 139 0.60 33.99 23.17
C GLU A 139 1.98 34.58 23.52
N SER A 140 2.48 34.36 24.74
CA SER A 140 3.76 34.91 25.23
C SER A 140 5.00 34.21 24.66
N VAL A 141 4.85 33.23 23.77
CA VAL A 141 5.94 32.48 23.14
C VAL A 141 6.07 32.82 21.66
N VAL A 142 7.31 32.91 21.18
CA VAL A 142 7.63 33.21 19.78
C VAL A 142 7.36 32.05 18.82
N HIS A 143 7.10 30.84 19.34
CA HIS A 143 6.75 29.64 18.57
C HIS A 143 5.85 28.74 19.40
N ARG A 144 4.60 28.53 18.94
CA ARG A 144 3.56 27.83 19.72
C ARG A 144 3.60 26.30 19.63
N TYR A 145 4.51 25.74 18.81
CA TYR A 145 4.64 24.29 18.60
C TYR A 145 6.01 23.76 19.06
N PRO A 146 6.20 23.49 20.37
CA PRO A 146 7.49 23.06 20.93
C PRO A 146 8.03 21.76 20.33
N ARG A 147 7.18 20.76 20.06
CA ARG A 147 7.58 19.49 19.43
C ARG A 147 8.23 19.71 18.07
N LEU A 148 7.60 20.54 17.23
CA LEU A 148 8.09 20.86 15.90
C LEU A 148 9.42 21.62 15.95
N LEU A 149 9.54 22.57 16.88
CA LEU A 149 10.76 23.33 17.07
C LEU A 149 11.92 22.43 17.57
N ALA A 150 11.64 21.52 18.50
CA ALA A 150 12.60 20.54 19.00
C ALA A 150 13.08 19.60 17.89
N PHE A 151 12.17 19.16 17.01
CA PHE A 151 12.55 18.41 15.80
C PHE A 151 13.45 19.24 14.86
N GLY A 152 13.14 20.53 14.66
CA GLY A 152 14.01 21.46 13.94
C GLY A 152 15.42 21.55 14.55
N MET A 153 15.53 21.56 15.87
CA MET A 153 16.84 21.55 16.56
C MET A 153 17.61 20.24 16.33
N MET A 154 16.94 19.09 16.24
CA MET A 154 17.60 17.84 15.88
C MET A 154 18.16 17.88 14.45
N LEU A 155 17.36 18.37 13.48
CA LEU A 155 17.83 18.55 12.10
C LEU A 155 19.02 19.52 12.01
N LEU A 156 18.98 20.60 12.81
CA LEU A 156 20.07 21.56 12.92
C LEU A 156 21.38 20.87 13.34
N GLU A 157 21.31 19.97 14.32
CA GLU A 157 22.46 19.25 14.86
C GLU A 157 23.00 18.21 13.87
N ILE A 158 22.12 17.45 13.22
CA ILE A 158 22.49 16.49 12.16
C ILE A 158 23.22 17.21 11.00
N GLY A 159 22.85 18.45 10.69
CA GLY A 159 23.49 19.28 9.66
C GLY A 159 24.84 19.89 10.05
N ARG A 160 25.40 19.62 11.23
CA ARG A 160 26.70 20.17 11.70
C ARG A 160 27.83 19.13 11.56
N ARG A 161 28.92 19.46 10.85
CA ARG A 161 30.08 18.56 10.63
C ARG A 161 30.79 18.08 11.91
N ARG A 162 30.82 18.89 12.97
CA ARG A 162 31.42 18.57 14.29
C ARG A 162 31.02 19.63 15.31
N GLN A 163 30.60 19.24 16.52
CA GLN A 163 30.64 20.15 17.66
C GLN A 163 32.13 20.38 18.01
N ARG A 164 32.71 21.51 17.59
CA ARG A 164 33.89 22.01 18.32
C ARG A 164 33.39 22.36 19.70
N CYS A 165 34.01 21.80 20.74
CA CYS A 165 33.78 22.17 22.14
C CYS A 165 33.70 23.69 22.24
N ALA A 166 32.48 24.22 22.30
CA ALA A 166 32.29 25.49 22.98
C ALA A 166 32.23 25.09 24.45
N GLY A 167 33.39 25.17 25.09
CA GLY A 167 33.45 25.60 26.47
C GLY A 167 32.67 26.91 26.57
N ARG A 168 31.35 26.78 26.75
CA ARG A 168 30.52 27.77 27.42
C ARG A 168 29.98 27.07 28.66
N GLN A 169 30.90 26.70 29.54
CA GLN A 169 30.70 27.09 30.93
C GLN A 169 30.77 28.63 30.97
N ASN A 170 29.75 29.29 30.45
CA ASN A 170 29.43 30.61 30.96
C ASN A 170 28.92 30.32 32.35
N GLY A 171 29.58 30.86 33.36
CA GLY A 171 29.16 30.82 34.76
C GLY A 171 27.80 31.49 34.96
N ARG A 172 26.74 30.86 34.48
CA ARG A 172 25.37 31.06 34.96
C ARG A 172 25.23 30.08 36.10
N ASN A 173 25.07 30.63 37.30
CA ASN A 173 24.82 29.88 38.52
C ASN A 173 23.82 28.75 38.25
N GLU A 174 24.15 27.53 38.68
CA GLU A 174 23.34 26.30 38.53
C GLU A 174 21.97 26.35 39.25
N GLN A 175 21.46 27.56 39.57
CA GLN A 175 20.27 27.81 40.36
C GLN A 175 19.16 28.59 39.62
N GLU A 176 19.41 29.15 38.43
CA GLU A 176 18.34 29.77 37.63
C GLU A 176 17.81 28.75 36.61
N GLN A 177 16.64 28.18 36.92
CA GLN A 177 15.94 27.25 36.05
C GLN A 177 15.41 28.02 34.82
N GLU A 178 16.02 27.78 33.66
CA GLU A 178 15.66 28.43 32.40
C GLU A 178 14.16 28.30 32.13
N THR A 179 13.49 29.43 31.88
CA THR A 179 12.06 29.46 31.60
C THR A 179 11.75 28.80 30.24
N ILE A 180 10.52 28.33 30.06
CA ILE A 180 10.07 27.68 28.81
C ILE A 180 10.16 28.67 27.64
N GLU A 181 9.77 29.92 27.89
CA GLU A 181 9.82 31.03 26.95
C GLU A 181 11.26 31.34 26.51
N GLU A 182 12.22 31.37 27.46
CA GLU A 182 13.65 31.56 27.17
C GLU A 182 14.20 30.42 26.32
N ARG A 183 13.85 29.16 26.65
CA ARG A 183 14.29 27.99 25.86
C ARG A 183 13.74 28.02 24.43
N ILE A 184 12.42 28.22 24.26
CA ILE A 184 11.78 28.29 22.93
C ILE A 184 12.38 29.42 22.09
N SER A 185 12.60 30.58 22.71
CA SER A 185 13.21 31.72 22.02
C SER A 185 14.67 31.45 21.64
N THR A 186 15.41 30.75 22.49
CA THR A 186 16.80 30.35 22.23
C THR A 186 16.89 29.36 21.07
N ASP A 187 16.10 28.29 21.09
CA ASP A 187 16.06 27.28 20.01
C ASP A 187 15.72 27.93 18.66
N LEU A 188 14.68 28.78 18.64
CA LEU A 188 14.27 29.49 17.43
C LEU A 188 15.36 30.42 16.90
N ASN A 189 16.06 31.13 17.78
CA ASN A 189 17.17 32.00 17.41
C ASN A 189 18.36 31.22 16.87
N ASP A 190 18.67 30.06 17.44
CA ASP A 190 19.75 29.19 16.96
C ASP A 190 19.47 28.67 15.55
N ILE A 191 18.23 28.22 15.29
CA ILE A 191 17.81 27.82 13.95
C ILE A 191 17.90 28.99 12.96
N ARG A 192 17.35 30.16 13.32
CA ARG A 192 17.39 31.36 12.47
C ARG A 192 18.82 31.83 12.20
N SER A 193 19.70 31.77 13.20
CA SER A 193 21.12 32.10 13.07
C SER A 193 21.83 31.15 12.10
N ALA A 194 21.54 29.85 12.18
CA ALA A 194 22.04 28.86 11.24
C ALA A 194 21.51 29.10 9.81
N LEU A 195 20.22 29.37 9.65
CA LEU A 195 19.61 29.68 8.35
C LEU A 195 20.17 30.98 7.75
N ARG A 196 20.55 32.00 8.54
CA ARG A 196 21.23 33.19 8.00
C ARG A 196 22.63 32.89 7.45
N ARG A 197 23.31 31.87 7.98
CA ARG A 197 24.62 31.44 7.49
C ARG A 197 24.43 30.55 6.27
N LYS A 198 24.89 31.00 5.10
CA LYS A 198 24.85 30.18 3.86
C LYS A 198 25.63 28.86 3.98
N SER A 199 26.56 28.77 4.94
CA SER A 199 27.38 27.59 5.19
C SER A 199 26.68 26.46 5.94
N TRP A 200 25.44 26.64 6.41
CA TRP A 200 24.65 25.54 6.97
C TRP A 200 23.66 25.00 5.92
N PRO A 201 23.46 23.67 5.80
CA PRO A 201 24.17 22.57 6.49
C PRO A 201 25.66 22.49 6.11
N ARG A 202 26.51 22.17 7.10
CA ARG A 202 27.95 21.96 6.92
C ARG A 202 28.23 20.51 6.54
N LEU A 203 27.53 20.03 5.53
CA LEU A 203 27.71 18.71 4.94
C LEU A 203 28.31 18.89 3.55
N ASP A 204 29.11 17.91 3.13
CA ASP A 204 29.64 17.88 1.77
C ASP A 204 28.53 17.38 0.84
N VAL A 205 27.72 18.30 0.33
CA VAL A 205 26.49 18.03 -0.42
C VAL A 205 26.30 19.03 -1.55
N GLN A 206 25.61 18.58 -2.61
CA GLN A 206 25.16 19.41 -3.72
C GLN A 206 24.20 20.53 -3.25
N ASP A 207 24.06 21.57 -4.07
CA ASP A 207 23.24 22.72 -3.74
C ASP A 207 21.75 22.40 -3.58
N GLU A 208 21.20 21.46 -4.34
CA GLU A 208 19.80 21.04 -4.21
C GLU A 208 19.51 20.39 -2.84
N VAL A 209 20.41 19.50 -2.38
CA VAL A 209 20.36 18.88 -1.05
C VAL A 209 20.41 19.96 0.04
N ARG A 210 21.33 20.92 -0.12
CA ARG A 210 21.50 22.06 0.79
C ARG A 210 20.23 22.91 0.86
N GLN A 211 19.62 23.22 -0.28
CA GLN A 211 18.40 24.02 -0.36
C GLN A 211 17.21 23.28 0.28
N THR A 212 17.06 21.99 0.02
CA THR A 212 15.99 21.17 0.59
C THR A 212 16.06 21.13 2.12
N LEU A 213 17.24 20.84 2.69
CA LEU A 213 17.44 20.82 4.15
C LEU A 213 17.15 22.18 4.79
N ARG A 214 17.52 23.27 4.12
CA ARG A 214 17.24 24.64 4.59
C ARG A 214 15.76 24.97 4.52
N ALA A 215 15.06 24.56 3.48
CA ALA A 215 13.62 24.72 3.36
C ALA A 215 12.89 23.96 4.48
N VAL A 216 13.27 22.71 4.73
CA VAL A 216 12.68 21.90 5.81
C VAL A 216 12.94 22.50 7.19
N LEU A 217 14.19 22.91 7.48
CA LEU A 217 14.50 23.56 8.76
C LEU A 217 13.77 24.91 8.92
N SER A 218 13.60 25.66 7.83
CA SER A 218 12.80 26.89 7.82
C SER A 218 11.34 26.61 8.14
N ASN A 219 10.76 25.54 7.61
CA ASN A 219 9.39 25.14 7.92
C ASN A 219 9.23 24.76 9.40
N CYS A 220 10.17 24.00 9.97
CA CYS A 220 10.16 23.63 11.40
C CYS A 220 10.27 24.82 12.36
N SER A 221 10.78 25.96 11.89
CA SER A 221 10.95 27.19 12.69
C SER A 221 9.96 28.29 12.32
N ASN A 222 9.00 28.03 11.42
CA ASN A 222 7.94 28.97 11.08
C ASN A 222 6.82 28.89 12.14
N PRO A 223 6.63 29.94 12.98
CA PRO A 223 5.57 29.95 13.99
C PRO A 223 4.16 29.87 13.39
N ARG A 224 4.03 30.27 12.11
CA ARG A 224 2.78 30.32 11.36
C ARG A 224 2.67 29.21 10.31
N LEU A 225 3.48 28.14 10.43
CA LEU A 225 3.49 27.04 9.47
C LEU A 225 2.08 26.52 9.13
N PHE A 226 1.21 26.46 10.14
CA PHE A 226 -0.16 26.01 9.98
C PHE A 226 -1.10 27.16 9.56
N GLU A 227 -0.92 28.38 10.07
CA GLU A 227 -1.76 29.55 9.78
C GLU A 227 -1.64 30.06 8.33
N ASP A 228 -0.45 30.01 7.73
CA ASP A 228 -0.18 30.55 6.38
C ASP A 228 -0.96 29.82 5.27
N GLU A 229 -1.48 28.61 5.52
CA GLU A 229 -2.26 27.82 4.55
C GLU A 229 -3.73 28.22 4.45
N GLN A 230 -4.35 28.66 5.55
CA GLN A 230 -5.73 29.16 5.55
C GLN A 230 -5.88 30.38 4.63
N ALA A 231 -4.87 31.25 4.59
CA ALA A 231 -4.83 32.41 3.70
C ALA A 231 -4.76 32.04 2.21
N SER A 232 -4.14 30.89 1.87
CA SER A 232 -4.07 30.39 0.49
C SER A 232 -5.33 29.63 0.02
N ALA A 233 -6.17 29.18 0.97
CA ALA A 233 -7.39 28.41 0.70
C ALA A 233 -8.69 29.25 0.72
N GLY A 234 -8.60 30.55 1.03
CA GLY A 234 -9.72 31.49 0.94
C GLY A 234 -10.83 31.30 1.99
N SER A 235 -10.58 30.58 3.08
CA SER A 235 -11.55 30.38 4.17
C SER A 235 -11.39 31.42 5.27
N THR A 236 -12.44 32.21 5.52
CA THR A 236 -12.55 33.14 6.65
C THR A 236 -13.20 32.44 7.83
N GLY A 237 -12.41 31.73 8.64
CA GLY A 237 -12.87 31.12 9.89
C GLY A 237 -11.69 30.80 10.80
N SER A 238 -11.69 31.36 12.00
CA SER A 238 -10.65 31.18 13.03
C SER A 238 -10.83 29.85 13.78
N GLU A 239 -10.95 28.74 13.06
CA GLU A 239 -10.95 27.42 13.68
C GLU A 239 -9.50 26.91 13.79
N GLU A 240 -9.07 26.57 15.01
CA GLU A 240 -7.75 25.98 15.24
C GLU A 240 -7.64 24.65 14.47
N PHE A 241 -6.55 24.48 13.70
CA PHE A 241 -6.31 23.25 12.95
C PHE A 241 -6.39 22.01 13.84
N THR A 242 -7.06 20.97 13.35
CA THR A 242 -7.06 19.63 13.94
C THR A 242 -5.67 19.01 13.90
N ILE A 243 -5.45 17.98 14.72
CA ILE A 243 -4.18 17.28 14.82
C ILE A 243 -3.86 16.59 13.49
N GLU A 244 -4.87 16.06 12.81
CA GLU A 244 -4.78 15.41 11.51
C GLU A 244 -4.34 16.40 10.41
N GLU A 245 -4.88 17.61 10.40
CA GLU A 245 -4.48 18.65 9.45
C GLU A 245 -3.04 19.10 9.68
N ARG A 246 -2.64 19.28 10.93
CA ARG A 246 -1.23 19.60 11.26
C ARG A 246 -0.29 18.48 10.81
N ARG A 247 -0.69 17.21 10.97
CA ARG A 247 0.06 16.05 10.46
C ARG A 247 0.20 16.08 8.94
N ALA A 248 -0.86 16.43 8.21
CA ALA A 248 -0.80 16.56 6.75
C ALA A 248 0.17 17.68 6.32
N ILE A 249 0.14 18.83 7.00
CA ILE A 249 1.05 19.95 6.74
C ILE A 249 2.51 19.56 7.04
N ILE A 250 2.77 18.90 8.17
CA ILE A 250 4.10 18.37 8.52
C ILE A 250 4.58 17.40 7.44
N TYR A 251 3.75 16.47 6.97
CA TYR A 251 4.15 15.55 5.90
C TYR A 251 4.57 16.32 4.64
N ARG A 252 3.70 17.19 4.13
CA ARG A 252 3.93 17.88 2.85
C ARG A 252 5.11 18.86 2.92
N ARG A 253 5.32 19.55 4.05
CA ARG A 253 6.34 20.61 4.19
C ARG A 253 7.68 20.11 4.72
N ILE A 254 7.74 18.93 5.35
CA ILE A 254 8.93 18.43 6.05
C ILE A 254 9.31 17.04 5.55
N VAL A 255 8.39 16.07 5.61
CA VAL A 255 8.69 14.67 5.27
C VAL A 255 8.85 14.48 3.77
N TYR A 256 7.91 14.99 2.97
CA TYR A 256 7.88 14.81 1.52
C TYR A 256 9.12 15.38 0.81
N PRO A 257 9.60 16.61 1.12
CA PRO A 257 10.83 17.13 0.52
C PRO A 257 12.05 16.25 0.83
N LEU A 258 12.16 15.71 2.05
CA LEU A 258 13.25 14.79 2.40
C LEU A 258 13.09 13.45 1.67
N LYS A 259 11.87 12.91 1.57
CA LYS A 259 11.59 11.67 0.83
C LYS A 259 12.01 11.81 -0.63
N THR A 260 11.52 12.83 -1.32
CA THR A 260 11.85 13.09 -2.74
C THR A 260 13.35 13.30 -2.93
N LEU A 261 14.02 13.95 -1.99
CA LEU A 261 15.47 14.08 -2.04
C LEU A 261 16.18 12.72 -1.93
N MET A 262 15.78 11.87 -0.99
CA MET A 262 16.38 10.54 -0.82
C MET A 262 16.05 9.61 -2.01
N GLU A 263 14.88 9.76 -2.62
CA GLU A 263 14.49 9.07 -3.86
C GLU A 263 15.37 9.48 -5.05
N LYS A 264 15.61 10.80 -5.23
CA LYS A 264 16.50 11.33 -6.27
C LYS A 264 17.94 10.86 -6.09
N LEU A 265 18.42 10.80 -4.85
CA LEU A 265 19.74 10.26 -4.53
C LEU A 265 19.80 8.72 -4.66
N GLY A 266 18.68 8.08 -4.97
CA GLY A 266 18.59 6.64 -5.16
C GLY A 266 18.61 5.82 -3.87
N TRP A 267 18.74 6.45 -2.70
CA TRP A 267 18.85 5.77 -1.40
C TRP A 267 17.52 5.30 -0.84
N VAL A 268 16.41 5.81 -1.38
CA VAL A 268 15.05 5.42 -1.00
C VAL A 268 14.26 5.03 -2.26
N ASP A 269 13.42 4.00 -2.18
CA ASP A 269 12.52 3.59 -3.26
C ASP A 269 11.28 4.51 -3.37
N LEU A 270 10.49 4.36 -4.43
CA LEU A 270 9.24 5.14 -4.63
C LEU A 270 8.24 4.96 -3.47
N LEU A 271 8.37 3.88 -2.68
CA LEU A 271 7.54 3.55 -1.53
C LEU A 271 8.06 4.15 -0.22
N GLY A 272 9.21 4.82 -0.23
CA GLY A 272 9.82 5.45 0.94
C GLY A 272 10.71 4.52 1.79
N ASN A 273 11.03 3.32 1.30
CA ASN A 273 11.91 2.37 1.99
C ASN A 273 13.39 2.62 1.64
N ILE A 274 14.27 2.55 2.63
CA ILE A 274 15.72 2.67 2.43
C ILE A 274 16.20 1.48 1.62
N LYS A 275 16.89 1.74 0.50
CA LYS A 275 17.54 0.70 -0.31
C LYS A 275 18.84 0.29 0.40
N ARG A 276 18.96 -0.98 0.78
CA ARG A 276 20.23 -1.56 1.27
C ARG A 276 21.16 -1.70 0.07
N GLN A 277 22.27 -0.98 0.08
CA GLN A 277 23.31 -1.03 -0.94
C GLN A 277 24.60 -1.38 -0.19
N ASP A 278 25.31 -2.43 -0.63
CA ASP A 278 26.55 -2.88 -0.01
C ASP A 278 27.54 -1.71 0.11
N ASP A 279 28.14 -1.54 1.31
CA ASP A 279 29.01 -0.44 1.74
C ASP A 279 30.37 -0.41 0.99
N THR A 280 30.37 -0.32 -0.35
CA THR A 280 31.62 -0.26 -1.14
C THR A 280 31.72 0.89 -2.14
N ASP A 281 30.72 1.77 -2.26
CA ASP A 281 30.83 2.95 -3.11
C ASP A 281 30.41 4.24 -2.37
N ASP A 282 31.38 4.82 -1.66
CA ASP A 282 31.28 6.05 -0.87
C ASP A 282 31.36 7.34 -1.73
N SER A 283 31.18 7.23 -3.05
CA SER A 283 31.28 8.36 -3.97
C SER A 283 29.92 9.03 -4.22
N PHE A 284 29.87 10.35 -4.03
CA PHE A 284 28.77 11.17 -4.57
C PHE A 284 28.83 11.12 -6.10
N PRO A 285 27.71 10.97 -6.82
CA PRO A 285 27.71 11.00 -8.27
C PRO A 285 28.32 12.32 -8.78
N ASP A 286 29.31 12.20 -9.67
CA ASP A 286 30.08 13.31 -10.22
C ASP A 286 29.20 14.25 -11.07
N ASP A 287 29.65 15.50 -11.22
CA ASP A 287 28.94 16.69 -11.73
C ASP A 287 28.48 16.61 -13.21
N HIS A 288 28.56 15.43 -13.85
CA HIS A 288 28.29 15.23 -15.27
C HIS A 288 27.03 14.42 -15.62
N ASP A 289 26.31 13.85 -14.66
CA ASP A 289 25.10 13.04 -14.93
C ASP A 289 23.79 13.60 -14.33
N ILE A 290 23.77 14.87 -13.90
CA ILE A 290 22.52 15.56 -13.57
C ILE A 290 22.01 16.27 -14.83
N GLU A 291 21.25 15.55 -15.66
CA GLU A 291 20.42 16.20 -16.67
C GLU A 291 19.35 17.05 -15.98
N VAL A 292 19.60 18.36 -15.96
CA VAL A 292 18.59 19.38 -15.69
C VAL A 292 17.55 19.30 -16.80
N THR A 293 16.42 18.64 -16.53
CA THR A 293 15.22 18.79 -17.34
C THR A 293 14.36 19.90 -16.73
N GLN A 294 14.68 21.14 -17.10
CA GLN A 294 13.63 22.13 -17.29
C GLN A 294 12.83 21.67 -18.51
N ASP A 295 11.62 21.17 -18.27
CA ASP A 295 10.44 21.42 -19.10
C ASP A 295 9.25 20.66 -18.52
N ALA A 296 8.55 21.34 -17.61
CA ALA A 296 7.12 21.19 -17.52
C ALA A 296 6.54 21.66 -18.86
N ALA A 297 5.81 20.77 -19.53
CA ALA A 297 5.19 20.94 -20.83
C ALA A 297 6.15 20.84 -22.03
N SER A 298 6.24 19.65 -22.65
CA SER A 298 5.80 19.44 -24.03
C SER A 298 6.19 18.05 -24.59
N PHE A 299 5.26 17.44 -25.34
CA PHE A 299 5.38 16.35 -26.33
C PHE A 299 5.97 14.98 -25.88
N LEU A 300 5.23 13.87 -25.94
CA LEU A 300 4.77 13.14 -27.13
C LEU A 300 5.91 12.77 -28.11
N ASN A 301 6.01 11.46 -28.38
CA ASN A 301 6.81 10.75 -29.40
C ASN A 301 8.27 10.51 -28.99
N THR A 302 8.88 9.33 -29.08
CA THR A 302 8.68 8.11 -29.90
C THR A 302 9.11 6.85 -29.14
N GLY A 303 8.66 5.68 -29.60
CA GLY A 303 8.87 4.36 -29.00
C GLY A 303 10.31 3.77 -28.99
N PRO A 304 10.42 2.47 -28.67
CA PRO A 304 11.55 1.89 -27.95
C PRO A 304 12.62 1.29 -28.86
N THR A 305 13.87 1.32 -28.41
CA THR A 305 14.94 0.45 -28.94
C THR A 305 15.57 -0.37 -27.83
N SER A 306 15.62 -1.67 -28.12
CA SER A 306 16.16 -2.82 -27.42
C SER A 306 17.67 -2.80 -27.17
N ALA A 307 18.09 -3.32 -26.01
CA ALA A 307 19.37 -4.01 -25.79
C ALA A 307 19.24 -4.86 -24.51
N THR A 308 18.94 -6.16 -24.62
CA THR A 308 19.86 -7.32 -24.55
C THR A 308 20.48 -7.60 -23.18
N ALA A 309 20.24 -8.85 -22.77
CA ALA A 309 20.66 -9.52 -21.54
C ALA A 309 22.17 -9.55 -21.30
N GLN A 310 22.54 -9.48 -20.02
CA GLN A 310 23.50 -10.29 -19.25
C GLN A 310 23.79 -9.49 -17.96
N THR A 311 23.50 -9.97 -16.76
CA THR A 311 24.39 -10.87 -16.02
C THR A 311 23.61 -11.45 -14.83
N ARG A 312 23.59 -12.79 -14.71
CA ARG A 312 23.15 -13.50 -13.50
C ARG A 312 24.28 -13.44 -12.48
N GLN A 313 24.07 -12.85 -11.31
CA GLN A 313 24.82 -13.15 -10.08
C GLN A 313 23.88 -13.02 -8.86
N ALA A 314 24.09 -13.90 -7.89
CA ALA A 314 23.07 -14.50 -7.04
C ALA A 314 22.70 -13.68 -5.78
N PHE A 315 21.40 -13.56 -5.50
CA PHE A 315 20.81 -13.25 -4.18
C PHE A 315 19.45 -13.98 -4.06
N PRO A 316 19.36 -15.20 -3.48
CA PRO A 316 18.09 -15.97 -3.56
C PRO A 316 17.14 -15.87 -2.34
N GLU A 317 17.59 -15.87 -1.08
CA GLU A 317 16.73 -16.52 -0.05
C GLU A 317 15.53 -15.72 0.50
N ARG A 318 15.59 -14.39 0.67
CA ARG A 318 14.50 -13.64 1.36
C ARG A 318 13.33 -13.26 0.44
N LEU A 319 13.63 -12.88 -0.82
CA LEU A 319 12.63 -12.53 -1.83
C LEU A 319 11.89 -13.78 -2.34
N GLU A 320 12.62 -14.90 -2.51
CA GLU A 320 12.00 -16.20 -2.80
C GLU A 320 11.01 -16.62 -1.71
N SER A 321 11.29 -16.32 -0.43
CA SER A 321 10.40 -16.71 0.68
C SER A 321 9.02 -16.05 0.68
N PHE A 322 8.87 -14.84 0.12
CA PHE A 322 7.57 -14.15 0.00
C PHE A 322 6.83 -14.56 -1.27
N GLN A 323 7.55 -14.66 -2.39
CA GLN A 323 7.05 -15.17 -3.66
C GLN A 323 6.49 -16.59 -3.51
N GLN A 324 7.20 -17.45 -2.76
CA GLN A 324 6.76 -18.80 -2.43
C GLN A 324 5.45 -18.82 -1.62
N LYS A 325 5.15 -17.81 -0.78
CA LYS A 325 3.95 -17.83 0.08
C LYS A 325 2.68 -17.50 -0.69
N ALA A 326 2.73 -16.49 -1.55
CA ALA A 326 1.61 -16.16 -2.44
C ALA A 326 1.34 -17.30 -3.43
N GLU A 327 2.40 -17.93 -3.95
CA GLU A 327 2.30 -19.12 -4.79
C GLU A 327 1.66 -20.29 -4.05
N GLN A 328 2.11 -20.59 -2.83
CA GLN A 328 1.51 -21.62 -1.98
C GLN A 328 0.03 -21.32 -1.67
N TRP A 329 -0.34 -20.05 -1.48
CA TRP A 329 -1.74 -19.66 -1.27
C TRP A 329 -2.61 -20.01 -2.48
N LEU A 330 -2.14 -19.69 -3.70
CA LEU A 330 -2.84 -20.05 -4.93
C LEU A 330 -2.89 -21.57 -5.14
N LEU A 331 -1.79 -22.26 -4.83
CA LEU A 331 -1.69 -23.71 -4.98
C LEU A 331 -2.70 -24.43 -4.09
N ARG A 332 -2.98 -23.94 -2.88
CA ARG A 332 -4.03 -24.51 -1.99
C ARG A 332 -5.41 -24.48 -2.64
N ILE A 333 -5.76 -23.42 -3.37
CA ILE A 333 -7.02 -23.33 -4.09
C ILE A 333 -7.04 -24.32 -5.27
N GLN A 334 -5.97 -24.31 -6.08
CA GLN A 334 -5.82 -25.14 -7.27
C GLN A 334 -5.91 -26.64 -6.96
N THR A 335 -5.33 -27.05 -5.84
CA THR A 335 -5.23 -28.45 -5.43
C THR A 335 -6.38 -28.91 -4.52
N SER A 336 -7.29 -28.00 -4.16
CA SER A 336 -8.43 -28.34 -3.31
C SER A 336 -9.38 -29.34 -3.97
N ASP A 337 -10.03 -30.17 -3.15
CA ASP A 337 -10.97 -31.17 -3.66
C ASP A 337 -12.19 -30.54 -4.33
N VAL A 338 -12.63 -29.38 -3.84
CA VAL A 338 -13.70 -28.62 -4.50
C VAL A 338 -13.28 -28.23 -5.92
N THR A 339 -12.07 -27.70 -6.13
CA THR A 339 -11.59 -27.35 -7.48
C THR A 339 -11.55 -28.57 -8.40
N LYS A 340 -11.07 -29.72 -7.91
CA LYS A 340 -11.08 -30.99 -8.66
C LYS A 340 -12.50 -31.44 -9.02
N ILE A 341 -13.42 -31.37 -8.04
CA ILE A 341 -14.84 -31.70 -8.22
C ILE A 341 -15.47 -30.80 -9.28
N LEU A 342 -15.24 -29.49 -9.23
CA LEU A 342 -15.78 -28.56 -10.22
C LEU A 342 -15.24 -28.88 -11.62
N PHE A 343 -13.93 -29.10 -11.75
CA PHE A 343 -13.31 -29.44 -13.03
C PHE A 343 -13.91 -30.71 -13.62
N ALA A 344 -13.95 -31.80 -12.84
CA ALA A 344 -14.49 -33.09 -13.25
C ALA A 344 -16.00 -33.02 -13.53
N GLY A 345 -16.77 -32.35 -12.66
CA GLY A 345 -18.22 -32.24 -12.74
C GLY A 345 -18.69 -31.55 -14.02
N PHE A 346 -18.10 -30.40 -14.37
CA PHE A 346 -18.43 -29.72 -15.63
C PHE A 346 -17.80 -30.38 -16.87
N GLN A 347 -16.82 -31.27 -16.70
CA GLN A 347 -16.31 -32.07 -17.81
C GLN A 347 -17.25 -33.24 -18.11
N ALA A 348 -17.75 -33.90 -17.06
CA ALA A 348 -18.70 -35.01 -17.13
C ALA A 348 -20.09 -34.56 -17.57
N ASN A 349 -20.56 -33.40 -17.08
CA ASN A 349 -21.89 -32.90 -17.39
C ASN A 349 -21.83 -31.61 -18.23
N ARG A 350 -21.69 -31.78 -19.56
CA ARG A 350 -21.64 -30.66 -20.52
C ARG A 350 -22.95 -29.89 -20.66
N SER A 351 -24.06 -30.41 -20.12
CA SER A 351 -25.36 -29.72 -20.15
C SER A 351 -25.45 -28.59 -19.13
N ILE A 352 -24.67 -28.67 -18.05
CA ILE A 352 -24.61 -27.62 -17.03
C ILE A 352 -23.70 -26.50 -17.54
N LYS A 353 -24.28 -25.30 -17.63
CA LYS A 353 -23.54 -24.10 -18.07
C LYS A 353 -22.48 -23.73 -17.02
N ARG A 354 -21.24 -23.54 -17.43
CA ARG A 354 -20.18 -23.03 -16.54
C ARG A 354 -20.45 -21.58 -16.16
N ILE A 355 -19.83 -21.13 -15.06
CA ILE A 355 -19.85 -19.71 -14.68
C ILE A 355 -19.13 -18.89 -15.75
N ARG A 356 -19.78 -17.82 -16.21
CA ARG A 356 -19.25 -16.90 -17.22
C ARG A 356 -18.69 -15.65 -16.55
N ILE A 357 -17.40 -15.40 -16.75
CA ILE A 357 -16.72 -14.25 -16.14
C ILE A 357 -16.20 -13.34 -17.26
N ALA A 358 -16.67 -12.10 -17.25
CA ALA A 358 -16.15 -11.06 -18.13
C ALA A 358 -15.01 -10.29 -17.44
N VAL A 359 -13.90 -10.10 -18.13
CA VAL A 359 -12.73 -9.35 -17.66
C VAL A 359 -12.58 -8.12 -18.52
N LEU A 360 -12.76 -6.93 -17.92
CA LEU A 360 -12.59 -5.65 -18.58
C LEU A 360 -11.23 -5.07 -18.16
N ASP A 361 -10.27 -5.02 -19.08
CA ASP A 361 -8.89 -4.63 -18.77
C ASP A 361 -8.12 -4.16 -20.02
N THR A 362 -6.78 -4.14 -19.99
CA THR A 362 -5.91 -3.81 -21.13
C THR A 362 -5.84 -4.91 -22.19
N GLY A 363 -6.34 -6.10 -21.84
CA GLY A 363 -6.46 -7.21 -22.76
C GLY A 363 -5.93 -8.55 -22.24
N TYR A 364 -5.48 -9.41 -23.15
CA TYR A 364 -4.59 -10.51 -22.81
C TYR A 364 -3.67 -10.85 -23.97
N ASP A 365 -2.44 -11.26 -23.67
CA ASP A 365 -1.50 -11.79 -24.67
C ASP A 365 -1.72 -13.31 -24.85
N PRO A 366 -2.21 -13.77 -26.02
CA PRO A 366 -2.47 -15.19 -26.27
C PRO A 366 -1.19 -16.02 -26.49
N LEU A 367 -0.03 -15.38 -26.68
CA LEU A 367 1.24 -16.03 -27.00
C LEU A 367 2.08 -16.35 -25.77
N THR A 368 1.65 -15.94 -24.57
CA THR A 368 2.38 -16.29 -23.34
C THR A 368 2.35 -17.79 -23.08
N THR A 369 3.36 -18.30 -22.39
CA THR A 369 3.45 -19.70 -21.99
C THR A 369 2.19 -20.14 -21.24
N PHE A 370 1.63 -19.27 -20.40
CA PHE A 370 0.42 -19.56 -19.64
C PHE A 370 -0.80 -19.81 -20.54
N PHE A 371 -1.04 -18.98 -21.58
CA PHE A 371 -2.23 -19.08 -22.44
C PHE A 371 -2.04 -20.01 -23.65
N SER A 372 -0.80 -20.43 -23.93
CA SER A 372 -0.47 -21.43 -24.97
C SER A 372 -1.12 -22.81 -24.69
N ASP A 373 -1.41 -23.12 -23.43
CA ASP A 373 -2.07 -24.36 -23.03
C ASP A 373 -3.49 -24.47 -23.63
N ARG A 374 -3.75 -25.56 -24.36
CA ARG A 374 -5.03 -25.78 -25.05
C ARG A 374 -6.23 -25.89 -24.09
N SER A 375 -6.04 -26.36 -22.87
CA SER A 375 -7.12 -26.43 -21.87
C SER A 375 -7.56 -25.03 -21.47
N ARG A 376 -6.61 -24.13 -21.20
CA ARG A 376 -6.87 -22.73 -20.85
C ARG A 376 -7.43 -21.95 -22.03
N LYS A 377 -6.83 -22.08 -23.22
CA LYS A 377 -7.32 -21.43 -24.44
C LYS A 377 -8.79 -21.76 -24.74
N ARG A 378 -9.22 -23.01 -24.48
CA ARG A 378 -10.62 -23.44 -24.64
C ARG A 378 -11.59 -22.85 -23.62
N ARG A 379 -11.10 -22.23 -22.53
CA ARG A 379 -11.93 -21.54 -21.54
C ARG A 379 -12.14 -20.07 -21.91
N ILE A 380 -11.26 -19.47 -22.72
CA ILE A 380 -11.46 -18.13 -23.27
C ILE A 380 -12.43 -18.26 -24.45
N GLN A 381 -13.70 -17.91 -24.22
CA GLN A 381 -14.77 -18.15 -25.20
C GLN A 381 -14.84 -17.06 -26.25
N ARG A 382 -14.70 -15.80 -25.83
CA ARG A 382 -14.78 -14.62 -26.71
C ARG A 382 -13.83 -13.54 -26.24
N TRP A 383 -13.41 -12.75 -27.21
CA TRP A 383 -12.62 -11.55 -27.05
C TRP A 383 -13.33 -10.41 -27.77
N LYS A 384 -13.24 -9.20 -27.22
CA LYS A 384 -13.71 -7.98 -27.87
C LYS A 384 -12.74 -6.85 -27.55
N ASP A 385 -12.27 -6.16 -28.59
CA ASP A 385 -11.52 -4.93 -28.41
C ASP A 385 -12.49 -3.74 -28.54
N MET A 386 -12.57 -2.94 -27.49
CA MET A 386 -13.35 -1.69 -27.43
C MET A 386 -12.42 -0.46 -27.44
N ALA A 387 -11.11 -0.65 -27.38
CA ALA A 387 -10.12 0.41 -27.54
C ALA A 387 -9.70 0.56 -29.01
N ASP A 388 -9.82 -0.52 -29.79
CA ASP A 388 -9.53 -0.57 -31.23
C ASP A 388 -10.45 -1.62 -31.89
N GLU A 389 -11.59 -1.18 -32.43
CA GLU A 389 -12.69 -2.09 -32.86
C GLU A 389 -12.30 -3.09 -33.98
N ASP A 390 -11.14 -2.92 -34.62
CA ASP A 390 -10.67 -3.70 -35.76
C ASP A 390 -9.66 -4.83 -35.42
N SER A 391 -9.29 -5.02 -34.15
CA SER A 391 -8.31 -6.06 -33.79
C SER A 391 -8.92 -7.48 -33.80
N PRO A 392 -8.43 -8.41 -34.67
CA PRO A 392 -9.06 -9.72 -34.88
C PRO A 392 -8.68 -10.77 -33.82
N SER A 393 -7.74 -10.46 -32.92
CA SER A 393 -7.18 -11.41 -31.96
C SER A 393 -6.91 -10.78 -30.60
N GLY A 394 -6.84 -11.61 -29.55
CA GLY A 394 -6.42 -11.16 -28.23
C GLY A 394 -5.08 -10.45 -28.29
N GLN A 395 -5.01 -9.28 -27.66
CA GLN A 395 -3.82 -8.46 -27.60
C GLN A 395 -3.73 -7.77 -26.23
N ASP A 396 -2.52 -7.65 -25.71
CA ASP A 396 -2.22 -6.83 -24.54
C ASP A 396 -0.83 -6.26 -24.71
N GLU A 397 -0.74 -4.93 -24.75
CA GLU A 397 0.53 -4.20 -24.90
C GLU A 397 1.09 -3.75 -23.55
N ASP A 398 0.31 -3.88 -22.48
CA ASP A 398 0.64 -3.40 -21.14
C ASP A 398 1.01 -4.56 -20.21
N GLY A 399 0.30 -5.68 -20.31
CA GLY A 399 0.50 -6.87 -19.49
C GLY A 399 -0.28 -6.86 -18.18
N HIS A 400 -1.02 -5.80 -17.85
CA HIS A 400 -1.93 -5.79 -16.70
C HIS A 400 -3.08 -6.79 -16.89
N GLY A 401 -3.80 -6.72 -18.01
CA GLY A 401 -4.91 -7.62 -18.31
C GLY A 401 -4.48 -9.10 -18.44
N THR A 402 -3.33 -9.35 -19.05
CA THR A 402 -2.69 -10.68 -19.13
C THR A 402 -2.48 -11.26 -17.73
N HIS A 403 -1.93 -10.46 -16.82
CA HIS A 403 -1.72 -10.87 -15.43
C HIS A 403 -3.05 -11.13 -14.71
N VAL A 404 -4.01 -10.18 -14.77
CA VAL A 404 -5.34 -10.28 -14.15
C VAL A 404 -6.10 -11.54 -14.61
N LEU A 405 -6.16 -11.78 -15.92
CA LEU A 405 -6.83 -12.95 -16.47
C LEU A 405 -6.16 -14.25 -16.01
N SER A 406 -4.82 -14.29 -15.96
CA SER A 406 -4.10 -15.47 -15.51
C SER A 406 -4.42 -15.85 -14.06
N LEU A 407 -4.51 -14.87 -13.15
CA LEU A 407 -4.88 -15.09 -11.76
C LEU A 407 -6.30 -15.65 -11.63
N LEU A 408 -7.24 -15.08 -12.36
CA LEU A 408 -8.61 -15.55 -12.37
C LEU A 408 -8.70 -17.01 -12.86
N MET A 409 -7.96 -17.37 -13.91
CA MET A 409 -7.88 -18.75 -14.41
C MET A 409 -7.15 -19.71 -13.46
N LYS A 410 -6.18 -19.20 -12.69
CA LYS A 410 -5.51 -19.97 -11.62
C LYS A 410 -6.48 -20.28 -10.47
N VAL A 411 -7.35 -19.36 -10.11
CA VAL A 411 -8.33 -19.54 -9.02
C VAL A 411 -9.51 -20.41 -9.46
N ILE A 412 -10.06 -20.19 -10.66
CA ILE A 412 -11.25 -20.92 -11.15
C ILE A 412 -11.05 -21.46 -12.59
N PRO A 413 -10.25 -22.51 -12.79
CA PRO A 413 -9.99 -23.07 -14.13
C PRO A 413 -11.23 -23.68 -14.80
N ALA A 414 -12.30 -23.92 -14.03
CA ALA A 414 -13.55 -24.48 -14.53
C ALA A 414 -14.53 -23.43 -15.12
N ALA A 415 -14.26 -22.13 -15.01
CA ALA A 415 -15.11 -21.09 -15.59
C ALA A 415 -14.86 -20.88 -17.09
N ASP A 416 -15.78 -20.16 -17.74
CA ASP A 416 -15.62 -19.62 -19.09
C ASP A 416 -15.35 -18.12 -19.03
N PHE A 417 -14.35 -17.65 -19.78
CA PHE A 417 -13.84 -16.29 -19.73
C PHE A 417 -14.16 -15.51 -21.00
N TYR A 418 -14.57 -14.26 -20.82
CA TYR A 418 -14.93 -13.32 -21.86
C TYR A 418 -14.13 -12.05 -21.67
N VAL A 419 -13.17 -11.79 -22.54
CA VAL A 419 -12.18 -10.75 -22.27
C VAL A 419 -12.47 -9.54 -23.15
N VAL A 420 -12.50 -8.36 -22.52
CA VAL A 420 -12.82 -7.09 -23.17
C VAL A 420 -11.66 -6.12 -22.94
N ARG A 421 -10.99 -5.72 -24.02
CA ARG A 421 -10.00 -4.65 -23.95
C ARG A 421 -10.69 -3.31 -23.97
N ILE A 422 -10.51 -2.52 -22.92
CA ILE A 422 -11.13 -1.19 -22.77
C ILE A 422 -10.09 -0.06 -22.85
N ALA A 423 -8.81 -0.38 -22.75
CA ALA A 423 -7.70 0.56 -22.85
C ALA A 423 -6.48 -0.14 -23.46
N ARG A 424 -5.59 0.64 -24.11
CA ARG A 424 -4.33 0.08 -24.64
C ARG A 424 -3.27 -0.07 -23.56
N LYS A 425 -3.15 0.95 -22.69
CA LYS A 425 -2.24 1.00 -21.54
C LYS A 425 -3.00 1.22 -20.24
N ARG A 426 -2.36 0.93 -19.11
CA ARG A 426 -2.95 1.14 -17.78
C ARG A 426 -3.29 2.61 -17.51
N ASP A 427 -2.43 3.54 -17.97
CA ASP A 427 -2.64 4.99 -17.79
C ASP A 427 -3.89 5.48 -18.54
N ASP A 428 -4.25 4.82 -19.64
CA ASP A 428 -5.44 5.15 -20.43
C ASP A 428 -6.74 4.62 -19.79
N LEU A 429 -6.65 3.68 -18.84
CA LEU A 429 -7.84 3.14 -18.15
C LEU A 429 -8.61 4.24 -17.44
N VAL A 430 -7.91 5.23 -16.87
CA VAL A 430 -8.51 6.39 -16.19
C VAL A 430 -9.34 7.27 -17.14
N ASN A 431 -9.09 7.21 -18.45
CA ASN A 431 -9.82 7.97 -19.46
C ASN A 431 -10.76 7.11 -20.33
N SER A 432 -10.90 5.82 -20.02
CA SER A 432 -11.62 4.83 -20.85
C SER A 432 -13.15 4.81 -20.68
N THR A 433 -13.74 5.85 -20.06
CA THR A 433 -15.19 5.89 -19.73
C THR A 433 -16.09 5.56 -20.92
N SER A 434 -15.78 6.06 -22.12
CA SER A 434 -16.55 5.79 -23.34
C SER A 434 -16.54 4.32 -23.78
N ASN A 435 -15.44 3.61 -23.50
CA ASN A 435 -15.24 2.20 -23.86
C ASN A 435 -15.92 1.28 -22.85
N VAL A 436 -15.91 1.68 -21.57
CA VAL A 436 -16.67 1.02 -20.49
C VAL A 436 -18.18 1.21 -20.70
N ALA A 437 -18.58 2.42 -21.12
CA ALA A 437 -19.97 2.86 -21.20
C ALA A 437 -20.35 3.78 -22.39
N LYS A 438 -21.37 3.39 -23.18
CA LYS A 438 -22.12 4.12 -24.25
C LYS A 438 -22.39 5.57 -23.84
N VAL A 439 -21.91 6.46 -24.66
CA VAL A 439 -22.10 7.88 -24.53
C VAL A 439 -23.33 8.32 -25.36
N PRO A 440 -24.11 9.33 -24.92
CA PRO A 440 -25.17 9.91 -25.74
C PRO A 440 -24.63 10.53 -27.04
N PRO A 441 -25.36 10.46 -28.17
CA PRO A 441 -24.89 10.96 -29.46
C PRO A 441 -24.69 12.49 -29.54
N THR A 442 -25.09 13.25 -28.52
CA THR A 442 -24.99 14.72 -28.48
C THR A 442 -23.72 15.24 -27.80
N ALA A 443 -22.88 14.36 -27.23
CA ALA A 443 -21.58 14.74 -26.71
C ALA A 443 -20.55 14.62 -27.86
N MET A 444 -19.97 15.75 -28.28
CA MET A 444 -18.86 15.76 -29.24
C MET A 444 -17.77 14.78 -28.76
N PRO A 445 -17.32 13.81 -29.58
CA PRO A 445 -16.17 13.01 -29.20
C PRO A 445 -14.91 13.89 -29.17
N PRO A 446 -13.92 13.61 -28.30
CA PRO A 446 -12.57 14.12 -28.49
C PRO A 446 -12.10 13.77 -29.92
N LEU A 447 -11.41 14.71 -30.54
CA LEU A 447 -10.97 14.66 -31.94
C LEU A 447 -10.27 13.32 -32.25
N GLY A 448 -10.90 12.43 -33.03
CA GLY A 448 -10.24 11.22 -33.57
C GLY A 448 -11.04 9.90 -33.58
N LEU A 449 -12.20 9.79 -32.93
CA LEU A 449 -12.97 8.54 -32.89
C LEU A 449 -14.07 8.52 -33.98
N THR A 450 -13.90 7.69 -35.00
CA THR A 450 -14.92 7.48 -36.05
C THR A 450 -16.10 6.66 -35.53
N ASN A 451 -17.31 7.10 -35.88
CA ASN A 451 -18.57 6.41 -35.64
C ASN A 451 -18.53 4.96 -36.15
N THR A 452 -18.89 3.96 -35.32
CA THR A 452 -20.10 3.10 -35.47
C THR A 452 -19.96 1.75 -34.72
N SER A 453 -20.06 1.73 -33.38
CA SER A 453 -20.75 0.63 -32.69
C SER A 453 -21.33 1.03 -31.33
N ARG A 454 -22.62 0.74 -31.15
CA ARG A 454 -23.46 1.19 -30.04
C ARG A 454 -23.51 0.20 -28.86
N LEU A 455 -22.40 -0.50 -28.58
CA LEU A 455 -22.29 -1.53 -27.54
C LEU A 455 -21.09 -1.26 -26.61
N LYS A 456 -21.36 -1.17 -25.31
CA LYS A 456 -20.41 -0.84 -24.23
C LYS A 456 -19.85 -2.13 -23.65
N ALA A 457 -18.66 -2.10 -23.06
CA ALA A 457 -18.06 -3.29 -22.43
C ALA A 457 -19.00 -3.98 -21.40
N ILE A 458 -19.62 -3.23 -20.48
CA ILE A 458 -20.58 -3.78 -19.50
C ILE A 458 -21.81 -4.36 -20.19
N LYS A 459 -22.33 -3.65 -21.21
CA LYS A 459 -23.53 -4.08 -21.94
C LYS A 459 -23.26 -5.35 -22.74
N TRP A 460 -22.13 -5.44 -23.44
CA TRP A 460 -21.72 -6.62 -24.18
C TRP A 460 -21.55 -7.83 -23.26
N ALA A 461 -20.87 -7.63 -22.12
CA ALA A 461 -20.69 -8.68 -21.12
C ALA A 461 -22.03 -9.18 -20.55
N ALA A 462 -22.92 -8.26 -20.16
CA ALA A 462 -24.19 -8.59 -19.54
C ALA A 462 -25.22 -9.16 -20.53
N GLU A 463 -25.45 -8.49 -21.66
CA GLU A 463 -26.54 -8.85 -22.57
C GLU A 463 -26.14 -9.95 -23.56
N GLU A 464 -25.02 -9.79 -24.25
CA GLU A 464 -24.62 -10.71 -25.33
C GLU A 464 -23.92 -11.95 -24.79
N GLN A 465 -23.00 -11.77 -23.86
CA GLN A 465 -22.26 -12.89 -23.27
C GLN A 465 -22.97 -13.51 -22.08
N GLN A 466 -23.98 -12.83 -21.53
CA GLN A 466 -24.73 -13.27 -20.35
C GLN A 466 -23.79 -13.62 -19.19
N ALA A 467 -22.80 -12.76 -18.93
CA ALA A 467 -21.86 -12.93 -17.84
C ALA A 467 -22.60 -13.06 -16.49
N ASP A 468 -22.09 -13.94 -15.64
CA ASP A 468 -22.50 -14.07 -14.25
C ASP A 468 -21.70 -13.10 -13.37
N ILE A 469 -20.44 -12.83 -13.75
CA ILE A 469 -19.51 -11.94 -13.05
C ILE A 469 -18.82 -11.01 -14.05
N ILE A 470 -18.67 -9.73 -13.68
CA ILE A 470 -17.83 -8.74 -14.36
C ILE A 470 -16.71 -8.31 -13.40
N SER A 471 -15.45 -8.53 -13.78
CA SER A 471 -14.26 -8.13 -13.03
C SER A 471 -13.63 -6.88 -13.67
N MET A 472 -13.44 -5.83 -12.87
CA MET A 472 -12.90 -4.52 -13.28
C MET A 472 -11.69 -4.17 -12.41
N SER A 473 -10.49 -4.51 -12.85
CA SER A 473 -9.25 -4.28 -12.09
C SER A 473 -8.68 -2.86 -12.27
N PHE A 474 -9.56 -1.86 -12.37
CA PHE A 474 -9.26 -0.46 -12.64
C PHE A 474 -10.30 0.45 -11.95
N GLY A 475 -10.02 1.75 -11.91
CA GLY A 475 -10.94 2.75 -11.38
C GLY A 475 -10.70 4.15 -11.95
N PHE A 476 -11.63 5.04 -11.62
CA PHE A 476 -11.68 6.46 -11.91
C PHE A 476 -11.80 7.22 -10.58
N ASP A 477 -11.20 8.40 -10.44
CA ASP A 477 -11.30 9.17 -9.18
C ASP A 477 -12.74 9.52 -8.83
N HIS A 478 -13.58 9.75 -9.85
CA HIS A 478 -15.01 9.99 -9.71
C HIS A 478 -15.76 9.50 -10.95
N GLU A 479 -17.07 9.29 -10.84
CA GLU A 479 -17.89 9.00 -12.01
C GLU A 479 -17.94 10.21 -12.95
N ILE A 480 -17.54 10.01 -14.20
CA ILE A 480 -17.58 11.06 -15.23
C ILE A 480 -18.98 11.09 -15.86
N ALA A 481 -19.69 12.21 -15.68
CA ALA A 481 -20.97 12.45 -16.34
C ALA A 481 -20.75 12.82 -17.81
N VAL A 482 -21.40 12.10 -18.74
CA VAL A 482 -21.30 12.39 -20.17
C VAL A 482 -22.67 12.82 -20.71
N GLY A 483 -22.76 14.07 -21.20
CA GLY A 483 -24.03 14.67 -21.60
C GLY A 483 -25.03 14.75 -20.43
N GLY A 484 -24.53 15.02 -19.21
CA GLY A 484 -25.34 15.09 -17.99
C GLY A 484 -25.80 13.73 -17.44
N LYS A 485 -25.32 12.61 -17.99
CA LYS A 485 -25.70 11.25 -17.55
C LYS A 485 -24.53 10.49 -16.94
N MET A 486 -24.80 9.82 -15.83
CA MET A 486 -23.90 8.88 -15.16
C MET A 486 -23.80 7.56 -15.94
N VAL A 487 -22.94 7.52 -16.96
CA VAL A 487 -23.00 6.50 -18.02
C VAL A 487 -22.62 5.09 -17.57
N ILE A 488 -21.74 4.96 -16.57
CA ILE A 488 -21.29 3.67 -16.03
C ILE A 488 -22.29 3.18 -14.99
N SER A 489 -22.75 4.04 -14.07
CA SER A 489 -23.82 3.70 -13.11
C SER A 489 -25.08 3.24 -13.84
N ASN A 490 -25.50 3.95 -14.90
CA ASN A 490 -26.62 3.50 -15.74
C ASN A 490 -26.35 2.14 -16.41
N ALA A 491 -25.12 1.88 -16.86
CA ALA A 491 -24.77 0.59 -17.45
C ALA A 491 -24.87 -0.56 -16.43
N ILE A 492 -24.43 -0.32 -15.19
CA ILE A 492 -24.56 -1.26 -14.08
C ILE A 492 -26.04 -1.51 -13.78
N SER A 493 -26.86 -0.45 -13.68
CA SER A 493 -28.31 -0.57 -13.46
C SER A 493 -29.02 -1.33 -14.58
N ASP A 494 -28.69 -1.06 -15.84
CA ASP A 494 -29.24 -1.78 -16.99
C ASP A 494 -28.85 -3.26 -16.99
N ALA A 495 -27.58 -3.56 -16.71
CA ALA A 495 -27.11 -4.94 -16.60
C ALA A 495 -27.81 -5.70 -15.46
N LEU A 496 -27.97 -5.08 -14.29
CA LEU A 496 -28.75 -5.65 -13.18
C LEU A 496 -30.21 -5.89 -13.59
N ARG A 497 -30.83 -4.98 -14.35
CA ARG A 497 -32.21 -5.15 -14.84
C ARG A 497 -32.33 -6.30 -15.84
N VAL A 498 -31.45 -6.38 -16.83
CA VAL A 498 -31.52 -7.42 -17.89
C VAL A 498 -31.12 -8.80 -17.37
N ARG A 499 -30.37 -8.87 -16.28
CA ARG A 499 -29.94 -10.12 -15.63
C ARG A 499 -30.77 -10.49 -14.41
N ASP A 500 -31.92 -9.86 -14.19
CA ASP A 500 -32.80 -10.12 -13.03
C ASP A 500 -32.05 -10.06 -11.69
N GLN A 501 -31.16 -9.07 -11.54
CA GLN A 501 -30.25 -8.87 -10.41
C GLN A 501 -29.18 -9.98 -10.20
N GLN A 502 -29.10 -10.96 -11.12
CA GLN A 502 -28.17 -12.10 -11.06
C GLN A 502 -26.91 -11.86 -11.88
N ILE A 503 -26.23 -10.75 -11.57
CA ILE A 503 -24.90 -10.43 -12.10
C ILE A 503 -24.10 -9.71 -11.02
N LEU A 504 -22.84 -10.10 -10.87
CA LEU A 504 -21.94 -9.55 -9.86
C LEU A 504 -20.88 -8.66 -10.51
N PHE A 505 -20.57 -7.56 -9.84
CA PHE A 505 -19.50 -6.63 -10.26
C PHE A 505 -18.43 -6.59 -9.17
N PHE A 506 -17.18 -6.79 -9.55
CA PHE A 506 -16.02 -6.64 -8.67
C PHE A 506 -15.11 -5.55 -9.21
N ALA A 507 -14.64 -4.67 -8.33
CA ALA A 507 -13.70 -3.62 -8.73
C ALA A 507 -12.60 -3.38 -7.70
N ALA A 508 -11.44 -2.97 -8.21
CA ALA A 508 -10.28 -2.61 -7.40
C ALA A 508 -10.52 -1.29 -6.66
N ALA A 509 -10.26 -1.26 -5.35
CA ALA A 509 -10.59 -0.11 -4.51
C ALA A 509 -9.77 1.15 -4.82
N ALA A 510 -8.43 1.04 -4.78
CA ALA A 510 -7.41 2.05 -5.14
C ALA A 510 -6.02 1.47 -4.79
N ASN A 511 -4.92 2.12 -5.14
CA ASN A 511 -3.56 1.65 -4.78
C ASN A 511 -2.68 2.70 -4.10
N GLU A 512 -3.15 3.92 -3.87
CA GLU A 512 -2.33 5.02 -3.31
C GLU A 512 -2.48 5.17 -1.79
N GLY A 513 -2.97 4.14 -1.11
CA GLY A 513 -3.13 4.17 0.34
C GLY A 513 -4.04 5.32 0.81
N GLY A 514 -3.62 6.04 1.84
CA GLY A 514 -4.35 7.22 2.34
C GLY A 514 -4.34 8.44 1.40
N ASN A 515 -3.61 8.40 0.28
CA ASN A 515 -3.49 9.52 -0.65
C ASN A 515 -4.57 9.53 -1.74
N GLN A 516 -5.36 8.46 -1.87
CA GLN A 516 -6.46 8.38 -2.83
C GLN A 516 -7.68 7.73 -2.15
N PRO A 517 -8.88 8.32 -2.29
CA PRO A 517 -10.10 7.68 -1.82
C PRO A 517 -10.40 6.42 -2.65
N GLU A 518 -11.38 5.64 -2.20
CA GLU A 518 -11.91 4.54 -2.99
C GLU A 518 -12.46 5.04 -4.33
N MET A 519 -11.92 4.50 -5.42
CA MET A 519 -12.22 4.89 -6.79
C MET A 519 -13.59 4.36 -7.23
N PHE A 520 -14.17 5.03 -8.24
CA PHE A 520 -15.33 4.53 -8.97
C PHE A 520 -14.86 3.55 -10.07
N PRO A 521 -15.52 2.41 -10.34
CA PRO A 521 -16.83 2.00 -9.83
C PRO A 521 -16.78 1.21 -8.51
N ALA A 522 -15.63 1.05 -7.86
CA ALA A 522 -15.54 0.29 -6.61
C ALA A 522 -16.42 0.87 -5.49
N ASN A 523 -16.51 2.20 -5.38
CA ASN A 523 -17.41 2.88 -4.44
C ASN A 523 -18.92 2.85 -4.82
N HIS A 524 -19.30 2.23 -5.96
CA HIS A 524 -20.70 2.15 -6.37
C HIS A 524 -21.48 1.10 -5.52
N PRO A 525 -22.72 1.37 -5.06
CA PRO A 525 -23.44 0.50 -4.12
C PRO A 525 -23.69 -0.94 -4.60
N HIS A 526 -23.77 -1.16 -5.92
CA HIS A 526 -23.94 -2.48 -6.53
C HIS A 526 -22.64 -3.15 -7.00
N VAL A 527 -21.48 -2.60 -6.62
CA VAL A 527 -20.17 -3.16 -6.91
C VAL A 527 -19.54 -3.64 -5.61
N ILE A 528 -18.90 -4.81 -5.65
CA ILE A 528 -18.15 -5.36 -4.53
C ILE A 528 -16.71 -4.85 -4.67
N SER A 529 -16.38 -3.82 -3.89
CA SER A 529 -15.04 -3.25 -3.79
C SER A 529 -14.07 -4.24 -3.13
N ILE A 530 -12.91 -4.46 -3.74
CA ILE A 530 -11.90 -5.40 -3.26
C ILE A 530 -10.59 -4.68 -2.94
N ARG A 531 -10.04 -5.02 -1.77
CA ARG A 531 -8.75 -4.56 -1.25
C ARG A 531 -7.75 -5.73 -1.17
N GLY A 532 -6.45 -5.42 -1.09
CA GLY A 532 -5.38 -6.42 -1.11
C GLY A 532 -4.80 -6.74 0.26
N THR A 533 -4.45 -8.00 0.49
CA THR A 533 -3.73 -8.48 1.68
C THR A 533 -2.44 -9.21 1.28
N ASP A 534 -1.61 -9.54 2.27
CA ASP A 534 -0.63 -10.63 2.11
C ASP A 534 -1.32 -12.01 2.14
N ASP A 535 -0.53 -13.09 2.14
CA ASP A 535 -1.01 -14.47 2.21
C ASP A 535 -1.70 -14.85 3.54
N LYS A 536 -1.51 -14.03 4.58
CA LYS A 536 -2.06 -14.23 5.93
C LYS A 536 -3.29 -13.37 6.21
N GLY A 537 -3.65 -12.49 5.29
CA GLY A 537 -4.80 -11.59 5.44
C GLY A 537 -4.47 -10.24 6.06
N TRP A 538 -3.19 -9.88 6.20
CA TRP A 538 -2.79 -8.57 6.71
C TRP A 538 -2.96 -7.48 5.66
N LEU A 539 -3.50 -6.35 6.11
CA LEU A 539 -3.73 -5.17 5.28
C LEU A 539 -2.44 -4.66 4.65
N GLN A 540 -2.50 -4.36 3.36
CA GLN A 540 -1.42 -3.71 2.64
C GLN A 540 -1.53 -2.18 2.63
N ARG A 541 -0.36 -1.51 2.61
CA ARG A 541 -0.24 -0.05 2.64
C ARG A 541 -0.88 0.65 1.44
N PHE A 542 -0.99 -0.05 0.30
CA PHE A 542 -1.62 0.49 -0.92
C PHE A 542 -3.15 0.60 -0.82
N ASN A 543 -3.79 0.00 0.17
CA ASN A 543 -5.26 0.04 0.25
C ASN A 543 -5.78 1.42 0.65
N PRO A 544 -6.82 1.94 -0.01
CA PRO A 544 -7.47 3.17 0.42
C PRO A 544 -8.14 2.99 1.78
N ALA A 545 -8.32 4.09 2.48
CA ALA A 545 -9.13 4.14 3.68
C ALA A 545 -10.54 3.56 3.44
N LYS A 546 -11.22 3.20 4.53
CA LYS A 546 -12.62 2.76 4.49
C LYS A 546 -13.48 3.91 3.96
N GLY A 547 -14.28 3.65 2.94
CA GLY A 547 -15.19 4.66 2.38
C GLY A 547 -16.29 5.05 3.37
N TYR A 548 -16.81 6.28 3.24
CA TYR A 548 -17.87 6.83 4.10
C TYR A 548 -19.22 6.09 4.01
N THR A 549 -19.40 5.19 3.04
CA THR A 549 -20.66 4.47 2.79
C THR A 549 -20.98 3.37 3.81
N GLY A 550 -20.06 3.07 4.73
CA GLY A 550 -20.27 2.05 5.78
C GLY A 550 -20.38 0.61 5.26
N LEU A 551 -20.08 0.37 3.98
CA LEU A 551 -20.08 -0.97 3.39
C LEU A 551 -18.86 -1.78 3.86
N ASN A 552 -19.03 -3.11 3.92
CA ASN A 552 -17.96 -4.06 4.28
C ASN A 552 -16.79 -3.95 3.28
N CYS A 553 -15.58 -3.73 3.77
CA CYS A 553 -14.35 -3.76 2.98
C CYS A 553 -13.85 -5.20 2.85
N PHE A 554 -14.17 -5.86 1.74
CA PHE A 554 -13.64 -7.19 1.47
C PHE A 554 -12.20 -7.11 0.95
N MET A 555 -11.35 -8.00 1.44
CA MET A 555 -9.94 -8.05 1.04
C MET A 555 -9.45 -9.48 0.89
N THR A 556 -8.53 -9.73 -0.03
CA THR A 556 -7.91 -11.05 -0.25
C THR A 556 -6.50 -10.87 -0.79
N LEU A 557 -5.79 -11.98 -1.05
CA LEU A 557 -4.40 -11.97 -1.50
C LEU A 557 -4.18 -10.95 -2.63
N GLY A 558 -3.23 -10.04 -2.45
CA GLY A 558 -2.90 -8.98 -3.40
C GLY A 558 -1.49 -8.43 -3.27
N GLN A 559 -0.63 -8.99 -2.42
CA GLN A 559 0.79 -8.68 -2.35
C GLN A 559 1.60 -9.80 -3.02
N ASP A 560 2.51 -9.40 -3.91
CA ASP A 560 3.54 -10.27 -4.51
C ASP A 560 2.95 -11.55 -5.13
N VAL A 561 1.92 -11.40 -5.97
CA VAL A 561 1.19 -12.55 -6.50
C VAL A 561 1.72 -12.94 -7.89
N PRO A 562 2.06 -14.21 -8.12
CA PRO A 562 2.57 -14.65 -9.42
C PRO A 562 1.45 -14.81 -10.46
N GLY A 563 1.61 -14.14 -11.61
CA GLY A 563 0.71 -14.24 -12.76
C GLY A 563 1.47 -14.15 -14.08
N ALA A 564 0.81 -14.39 -15.21
CA ALA A 564 1.47 -14.39 -16.52
C ALA A 564 2.01 -13.00 -16.91
N GLY A 565 3.27 -12.95 -17.33
CA GLY A 565 3.87 -11.81 -18.02
C GLY A 565 3.66 -11.89 -19.54
N LEU A 566 4.01 -10.83 -20.26
CA LEU A 566 3.88 -10.77 -21.72
C LEU A 566 4.92 -11.68 -22.41
N SER A 567 4.55 -12.23 -23.57
CA SER A 567 5.40 -13.10 -24.38
C SER A 567 6.67 -12.38 -24.86
N ARG A 568 6.56 -11.09 -25.20
CA ARG A 568 7.69 -10.25 -25.58
C ARG A 568 8.71 -10.05 -24.46
N ASP A 569 8.28 -10.20 -23.20
CA ASP A 569 9.12 -10.10 -22.00
C ASP A 569 9.57 -11.50 -21.52
N GLY A 570 9.51 -12.51 -22.39
CA GLY A 570 9.89 -13.90 -22.10
C GLY A 570 8.72 -14.82 -21.73
N GLY A 571 7.51 -14.28 -21.51
CA GLY A 571 6.29 -15.05 -21.27
C GLY A 571 6.25 -15.87 -19.99
N SER A 572 7.19 -15.60 -19.07
CA SER A 572 7.26 -16.22 -17.74
C SER A 572 6.27 -15.57 -16.76
N GLU A 573 6.16 -16.13 -15.56
CA GLU A 573 5.38 -15.49 -14.51
C GLU A 573 6.10 -14.23 -13.99
N VAL A 574 5.31 -13.20 -13.68
CA VAL A 574 5.73 -11.95 -13.06
C VAL A 574 4.90 -11.75 -11.80
N HIS A 575 5.52 -11.22 -10.75
CA HIS A 575 4.84 -10.94 -9.49
C HIS A 575 4.34 -9.50 -9.48
N LYS A 576 3.08 -9.30 -9.09
CA LYS A 576 2.50 -7.95 -8.95
C LYS A 576 1.77 -7.80 -7.62
N SER A 577 1.71 -6.56 -7.15
CA SER A 577 0.98 -6.16 -5.95
C SER A 577 -0.08 -5.11 -6.28
N GLY A 578 -1.21 -5.13 -5.57
CA GLY A 578 -2.25 -4.11 -5.64
C GLY A 578 -3.66 -4.65 -5.48
N THR A 579 -4.62 -3.75 -5.35
CA THR A 579 -6.05 -4.09 -5.32
C THR A 579 -6.54 -4.67 -6.65
N SER A 580 -5.91 -4.29 -7.76
CA SER A 580 -6.14 -4.85 -9.09
C SER A 580 -5.76 -6.33 -9.21
N VAL A 581 -4.85 -6.81 -8.35
CA VAL A 581 -4.44 -8.22 -8.22
C VAL A 581 -5.44 -9.00 -7.37
N SER A 582 -5.90 -8.41 -6.26
CA SER A 582 -6.88 -9.05 -5.37
C SER A 582 -8.30 -9.15 -5.97
N THR A 583 -8.67 -8.23 -6.85
CA THR A 583 -9.99 -8.18 -7.49
C THR A 583 -10.34 -9.45 -8.29
N PRO A 584 -9.50 -9.93 -9.24
CA PRO A 584 -9.78 -11.17 -9.95
C PRO A 584 -9.75 -12.38 -9.01
N ILE A 585 -8.95 -12.37 -7.95
CA ILE A 585 -8.94 -13.46 -6.96
C ILE A 585 -10.28 -13.55 -6.24
N ALA A 586 -10.82 -12.43 -5.75
CA ALA A 586 -12.14 -12.39 -5.12
C ALA A 586 -13.26 -12.79 -6.09
N ALA A 587 -13.23 -12.30 -7.33
CA ALA A 587 -14.17 -12.71 -8.38
C ALA A 587 -14.10 -14.23 -8.64
N GLY A 588 -12.90 -14.81 -8.64
CA GLY A 588 -12.68 -16.25 -8.76
C GLY A 588 -13.26 -17.04 -7.58
N ILE A 589 -13.11 -16.53 -6.35
CA ILE A 589 -13.71 -17.14 -5.15
C ILE A 589 -15.24 -17.15 -5.25
N ALA A 590 -15.86 -16.04 -5.65
CA ALA A 590 -17.30 -15.99 -5.91
C ALA A 590 -17.72 -17.01 -6.98
N ALA A 591 -16.92 -17.12 -8.06
CA ALA A 591 -17.17 -18.08 -9.12
C ALA A 591 -17.06 -19.54 -8.67
N ILE A 592 -16.17 -19.88 -7.73
CA ILE A 592 -16.09 -21.22 -7.12
C ILE A 592 -17.41 -21.56 -6.43
N VAL A 593 -17.93 -20.65 -5.59
CA VAL A 593 -19.18 -20.88 -4.85
C VAL A 593 -20.37 -21.00 -5.80
N LEU A 594 -20.49 -20.10 -6.78
CA LEU A 594 -21.54 -20.16 -7.79
C LEU A 594 -21.46 -21.42 -8.65
N SER A 595 -20.23 -21.83 -9.01
CA SER A 595 -19.97 -23.06 -9.75
C SER A 595 -20.46 -24.28 -8.99
N TYR A 596 -20.20 -24.33 -7.68
CA TYR A 596 -20.65 -25.40 -6.81
C TYR A 596 -22.16 -25.45 -6.71
N ALA A 597 -22.81 -24.31 -6.46
CA ALA A 597 -24.26 -24.19 -6.41
C ALA A 597 -24.93 -24.63 -7.73
N ARG A 598 -24.32 -24.30 -8.87
CA ARG A 598 -24.83 -24.66 -10.19
C ARG A 598 -24.63 -26.13 -10.53
N LEU A 599 -23.48 -26.71 -10.16
CA LEU A 599 -23.19 -28.13 -10.36
C LEU A 599 -24.12 -29.03 -9.55
N TYR A 600 -24.43 -28.62 -8.31
CA TYR A 600 -25.29 -29.35 -7.37
C TYR A 600 -26.66 -28.70 -7.21
N SER A 601 -27.21 -28.19 -8.32
CA SER A 601 -28.46 -27.43 -8.26
C SER A 601 -29.64 -28.27 -7.79
N ASP A 602 -29.67 -29.57 -8.08
CA ASP A 602 -30.76 -30.46 -7.67
C ASP A 602 -30.66 -30.78 -6.16
N ASP A 603 -29.46 -31.08 -5.66
CA ASP A 603 -29.22 -31.28 -4.23
C ASP A 603 -29.54 -30.00 -3.43
N LEU A 604 -29.19 -28.82 -3.97
CA LEU A 604 -29.55 -27.54 -3.36
C LEU A 604 -31.06 -27.28 -3.35
N LYS A 605 -31.79 -27.72 -4.39
CA LYS A 605 -33.27 -27.64 -4.43
C LYS A 605 -33.90 -28.53 -3.37
N GLU A 606 -33.38 -29.75 -3.21
CA GLU A 606 -33.83 -30.68 -2.17
C GLU A 606 -33.56 -30.12 -0.78
N PHE A 607 -32.35 -29.59 -0.55
CA PHE A 607 -31.95 -28.98 0.73
C PHE A 607 -32.84 -27.81 1.15
N LEU A 608 -33.16 -26.90 0.21
CA LEU A 608 -33.99 -25.71 0.47
C LEU A 608 -35.50 -26.00 0.48
N GLY A 609 -35.92 -27.14 -0.05
CA GLY A 609 -37.32 -27.45 -0.33
C GLY A 609 -37.86 -26.78 -1.62
N GLU A 610 -38.93 -27.34 -2.19
CA GLU A 610 -39.45 -26.95 -3.51
C GLU A 610 -39.93 -25.48 -3.58
N ASN A 611 -40.41 -24.94 -2.47
CA ASN A 611 -41.05 -23.62 -2.40
C ASN A 611 -40.06 -22.44 -2.31
N ASP A 612 -38.79 -22.67 -2.01
CA ASP A 612 -37.82 -21.60 -1.77
C ASP A 612 -36.97 -21.26 -3.00
N ARG A 613 -37.64 -21.02 -4.14
CA ARG A 613 -36.96 -20.63 -5.40
C ARG A 613 -36.18 -19.32 -5.27
N SER A 614 -36.61 -18.42 -4.39
CA SER A 614 -35.98 -17.12 -4.21
C SER A 614 -34.54 -17.26 -3.71
N ARG A 615 -34.32 -18.08 -2.69
CA ARG A 615 -32.99 -18.32 -2.08
C ARG A 615 -31.99 -18.98 -3.02
N ARG A 616 -32.47 -19.77 -3.98
CA ARG A 616 -31.60 -20.41 -5.00
C ARG A 616 -30.87 -19.39 -5.88
N HIS A 617 -31.47 -18.22 -6.07
CA HIS A 617 -30.90 -17.16 -6.91
C HIS A 617 -30.27 -16.03 -6.08
N THR A 618 -30.55 -15.99 -4.77
CA THR A 618 -30.00 -14.98 -3.84
C THR A 618 -28.48 -14.93 -3.91
N LEU A 619 -27.79 -16.08 -3.95
CA LEU A 619 -26.33 -16.13 -4.04
C LEU A 619 -25.78 -15.38 -5.27
N SER A 620 -26.50 -15.38 -6.38
CA SER A 620 -26.10 -14.69 -7.62
C SER A 620 -26.36 -13.17 -7.58
N THR A 621 -27.02 -12.66 -6.53
CA THR A 621 -27.24 -11.23 -6.33
C THR A 621 -26.10 -10.59 -5.53
N VAL A 622 -25.89 -9.28 -5.72
CA VAL A 622 -24.86 -8.53 -4.96
C VAL A 622 -25.04 -8.67 -3.45
N SER A 623 -26.28 -8.59 -2.96
CA SER A 623 -26.58 -8.74 -1.52
C SER A 623 -26.26 -10.15 -1.01
N GLY A 624 -26.70 -11.19 -1.73
CA GLY A 624 -26.42 -12.57 -1.35
C GLY A 624 -24.94 -12.91 -1.39
N MET A 625 -24.21 -12.46 -2.42
CA MET A 625 -22.76 -12.69 -2.48
C MET A 625 -22.01 -11.91 -1.38
N ARG A 626 -22.43 -10.68 -1.03
CA ARG A 626 -21.84 -9.96 0.12
C ARG A 626 -22.07 -10.70 1.43
N ASN A 627 -23.24 -11.30 1.63
CA ASN A 627 -23.50 -12.13 2.81
C ASN A 627 -22.64 -13.39 2.82
N MET A 628 -22.50 -14.05 1.66
CA MET A 628 -21.63 -15.21 1.52
C MET A 628 -20.17 -14.85 1.82
N PHE A 629 -19.65 -13.76 1.24
CA PHE A 629 -18.31 -13.25 1.51
C PHE A 629 -18.12 -12.96 3.00
N ARG A 630 -19.09 -12.29 3.65
CA ARG A 630 -19.01 -12.01 5.09
C ARG A 630 -18.86 -13.27 5.92
N ARG A 631 -19.53 -14.37 5.54
CA ARG A 631 -19.38 -15.68 6.21
C ARG A 631 -18.05 -16.35 5.91
N MET A 632 -17.56 -16.21 4.67
CA MET A 632 -16.27 -16.73 4.24
C MET A 632 -15.08 -15.90 4.71
N SER A 633 -15.33 -14.76 5.36
CA SER A 633 -14.28 -13.85 5.78
C SER A 633 -14.04 -13.88 7.27
N THR A 634 -12.79 -13.68 7.64
CA THR A 634 -12.39 -13.30 8.99
C THR A 634 -12.39 -11.78 9.08
N GLU A 635 -13.07 -11.21 10.06
CA GLU A 635 -12.96 -9.78 10.35
C GLU A 635 -11.61 -9.49 11.00
N MET A 636 -10.74 -8.79 10.28
CA MET A 636 -9.38 -8.49 10.74
C MET A 636 -9.34 -7.18 11.54
N MET A 637 -10.20 -6.23 11.16
CA MET A 637 -10.42 -4.94 11.81
C MET A 637 -11.88 -4.51 11.58
N ASP A 638 -12.38 -3.49 12.27
CA ASP A 638 -13.78 -3.05 12.16
C ASP A 638 -14.24 -2.80 10.71
N GLY A 639 -15.09 -3.69 10.21
CA GLY A 639 -15.60 -3.67 8.83
C GLY A 639 -14.60 -4.04 7.74
N TRP A 640 -13.44 -4.60 8.09
CA TRP A 640 -12.41 -5.11 7.17
C TRP A 640 -12.37 -6.63 7.21
N TYR A 641 -12.78 -7.25 6.10
CA TYR A 641 -13.07 -8.68 6.02
C TYR A 641 -12.08 -9.39 5.09
N TYR A 642 -11.16 -10.16 5.67
CA TYR A 642 -10.25 -11.01 4.90
C TYR A 642 -10.98 -12.25 4.38
N LEU A 643 -11.22 -12.27 3.07
CA LEU A 643 -11.81 -13.39 2.33
C LEU A 643 -10.75 -14.46 2.06
N ALA A 644 -10.85 -15.55 2.81
CA ALA A 644 -10.06 -16.75 2.60
C ALA A 644 -10.93 -17.83 1.94
N ALA A 645 -10.56 -18.25 0.72
CA ALA A 645 -11.27 -19.31 -0.01
C ALA A 645 -11.39 -20.60 0.82
N ASP A 646 -10.37 -20.87 1.66
CA ASP A 646 -10.29 -22.00 2.58
C ASP A 646 -11.54 -22.17 3.46
N GLN A 647 -12.22 -21.08 3.85
CA GLN A 647 -13.43 -21.15 4.67
C GLN A 647 -14.56 -21.95 3.99
N PHE A 648 -14.61 -21.95 2.66
CA PHE A 648 -15.55 -22.76 1.89
C PHE A 648 -14.92 -24.07 1.39
N LEU A 649 -13.67 -24.02 0.92
CA LEU A 649 -13.00 -25.17 0.31
C LEU A 649 -12.81 -26.32 1.32
N LYS A 650 -12.48 -26.00 2.57
CA LYS A 650 -12.18 -26.97 3.65
C LYS A 650 -13.41 -27.43 4.44
N LEU A 651 -14.63 -27.02 4.06
CA LEU A 651 -15.84 -27.50 4.72
C LEU A 651 -15.92 -29.04 4.63
N PRO A 652 -16.21 -29.74 5.74
CA PRO A 652 -15.99 -31.18 5.83
C PRO A 652 -16.97 -32.00 4.98
N THR A 653 -18.17 -31.47 4.70
CA THR A 653 -19.24 -32.22 4.04
C THR A 653 -19.89 -31.43 2.91
N HIS A 654 -20.47 -32.15 1.95
CA HIS A 654 -21.31 -31.56 0.89
C HIS A 654 -22.49 -30.77 1.49
N GLN A 655 -23.15 -31.36 2.50
CA GLN A 655 -24.28 -30.75 3.21
C GLN A 655 -23.90 -29.42 3.88
N ALA A 656 -22.70 -29.31 4.47
CA ALA A 656 -22.22 -28.06 5.05
C ALA A 656 -22.06 -26.97 3.98
N ARG A 657 -21.54 -27.32 2.80
CA ARG A 657 -21.41 -26.38 1.68
C ARG A 657 -22.77 -25.92 1.15
N LEU A 658 -23.72 -26.85 1.00
CA LEU A 658 -25.10 -26.51 0.63
C LEU A 658 -25.74 -25.57 1.67
N GLY A 659 -25.56 -25.85 2.96
CA GLY A 659 -26.05 -25.00 4.04
C GLY A 659 -25.50 -23.57 4.00
N TRP A 660 -24.20 -23.41 3.68
CA TRP A 660 -23.59 -22.09 3.49
C TRP A 660 -24.17 -21.33 2.30
N ILE A 661 -24.42 -22.03 1.19
CA ILE A 661 -25.02 -21.47 -0.04
C ILE A 661 -26.50 -21.09 0.17
N ALA A 662 -27.22 -21.87 0.99
CA ALA A 662 -28.66 -21.74 1.22
C ALA A 662 -29.05 -20.58 2.15
N LEU A 663 -28.20 -20.26 3.12
CA LEU A 663 -28.40 -19.17 4.08
C LEU A 663 -28.10 -17.81 3.46
#